data_AF-A0AA42ZCW9-F1
#
_entry.id   AF-A0AA42ZCW9-F1
#
_cell.length_a   1.000
_cell.length_b   1.000
_cell.length_c   1.000
_cell.angle_alpha   90.00
_cell.angle_beta   90.00
_cell.angle_gamma   90.00
#
_symmetry.space_group_name_H-M   'P 1'
#
loop_
_entity.id
_entity.type
_entity.pdbx_description
1 polymer ?
#
loop_
_entity_poly.entity_id
_entity_poly.type
_entity_poly.pdbx_seq_one_letter_code
_entity_poly.pdbx_strand_id
1 'polypeptide(L)'
;MDPVRRIMGALALLAVSIMIQLPTLAAPPTKEAVEKWIAEGVWDDIVAAHQAFRAAGGDSPEIHTPLKQDRTGRRLALSAHVIDTAYVIVILVDFSDNPYTVGGVAAEPYQFDSVLFSQDFYNPTGSMTDFYLENSYGNFVVRGDIFGWYRMPETYAYYVSDDDGLTRGREVASTALDSARNYVANWNRYDSNGDSYCDGLVIIHAGGGAETGEYGIWSHKSNITPVWIDGVRISAYTMNPEETYSEISPIGVFCHEYGHFLGLPDLYDVSAAPLSNGLGDWALMATGSYNGASRQPAHLTAWSKAEIGFLQLTDVAENLSQVTISNVEDNAQAYRLQNDLSTVYEYWVVENRQQVGFDVGLPSSGLCIYHIDMHAPGPSNQNPDWYHVAMEQADGDNALAYNNSFGDAGDVWPGSSNARAFHDLTVPDTRTNNSGPSNNGATTRIGLWNISNSDSTMTADLDVDWSRPWPLEVGADPYQFDDSPPGGDGDNVLEPGETISFYCTLTNVMRPAHNATILLATDNPNVTFTVPEVSLTSSFDDGSYTNLSPIEFVLADAFVPVIDSFTLTVTSDSTPSNEGSAWYTTEFQLETDLGPPQILIVDDDRGADYEDVYHDILYRQRIPHVIHHKDTAGSPLGSTLQQYHMVFWHTGDFADSVFDANDVTAMKSYFDAGGNLMVSTISGARQLHTLDSAFMSNYLGAIWESSLAWPFFQGVTGSELGDNTKYRYMPSVPSPFDVDLVSLVDSSQAAMTLGGRPDICGLTYRKSYNSVLLTLPIEYLSDQFSTYNTKDTLIMRVVDFFGGIPIVSAGSGCCEGIRGDIADPMDGIIDIADLVYLIDYMFLTGPEPPCMTEADVNADGSEQVDISDLLYLIDYMFTGGSPPAACQ
;
A
#
# COMPACT_ATOMS: atom_id res chain seq x y z
N MET A 1 -47.98 -8.88 24.54
CA MET A 1 -47.59 -7.95 23.46
C MET A 1 -47.71 -6.54 24.01
N ASP A 2 -46.69 -5.70 24.10
CA ASP A 2 -45.25 -5.92 24.24
C ASP A 2 -44.72 -4.56 24.74
N PRO A 3 -44.30 -4.45 26.00
CA PRO A 3 -43.42 -3.37 26.45
C PRO A 3 -41.97 -3.75 26.11
N VAL A 4 -41.02 -2.81 26.31
CA VAL A 4 -39.55 -3.01 26.33
C VAL A 4 -38.93 -2.89 24.92
N ARG A 5 -38.08 -1.91 24.53
CA ARG A 5 -37.23 -0.84 25.14
C ARG A 5 -36.79 0.05 23.95
N ARG A 6 -36.62 1.37 23.95
CA ARG A 6 -36.36 2.41 24.96
C ARG A 6 -35.34 2.02 26.04
N ILE A 7 -34.07 2.31 25.74
CA ILE A 7 -32.97 2.80 26.62
C ILE A 7 -32.05 3.54 25.62
N MET A 8 -31.81 4.85 25.61
CA MET A 8 -31.97 5.97 26.55
C MET A 8 -32.47 7.21 25.77
N GLY A 9 -33.23 8.17 26.29
CA GLY A 9 -33.24 8.68 27.66
C GLY A 9 -32.13 9.75 27.80
N ALA A 10 -32.35 11.00 27.44
CA ALA A 10 -33.13 12.00 28.16
C ALA A 10 -32.19 13.13 28.62
N LEU A 11 -32.72 14.37 28.59
CA LEU A 11 -32.34 15.53 29.40
C LEU A 11 -31.01 16.22 28.99
N ALA A 12 -30.93 17.54 28.81
CA ALA A 12 -31.87 18.61 29.10
C ALA A 12 -31.40 19.97 28.51
N LEU A 13 -32.37 20.90 28.44
CA LEU A 13 -32.28 22.34 28.78
C LEU A 13 -31.56 23.33 27.85
N LEU A 14 -32.40 23.97 27.01
CA LEU A 14 -32.62 25.42 26.86
C LEU A 14 -31.64 26.40 27.58
N ALA A 15 -30.80 27.12 26.83
CA ALA A 15 -30.56 28.58 26.87
C ALA A 15 -29.40 28.96 25.90
N VAL A 16 -29.71 29.53 24.73
CA VAL A 16 -29.42 30.94 24.34
C VAL A 16 -27.94 31.25 24.03
N SER A 17 -27.71 31.52 22.73
CA SER A 17 -26.70 32.42 22.11
C SER A 17 -25.31 31.89 21.69
N ILE A 18 -25.12 31.91 20.35
CA ILE A 18 -23.90 32.31 19.58
C ILE A 18 -22.72 31.30 19.65
N MET A 19 -22.22 30.69 18.57
CA MET A 19 -21.77 31.29 17.31
C MET A 19 -21.79 30.22 16.19
N ILE A 20 -22.32 30.60 15.03
CA ILE A 20 -22.28 29.85 13.78
C ILE A 20 -20.90 30.11 13.15
N GLN A 21 -20.14 29.08 12.82
CA GLN A 21 -19.16 29.13 11.73
C GLN A 21 -19.53 28.02 10.73
N LEU A 22 -20.34 28.43 9.76
CA LEU A 22 -20.42 27.75 8.47
C LEU A 22 -19.35 28.41 7.58
N PRO A 23 -18.47 27.65 6.90
CA PRO A 23 -17.72 28.18 5.78
C PRO A 23 -18.70 28.35 4.62
N THR A 24 -18.78 29.56 4.05
CA THR A 24 -19.58 29.83 2.85
C THR A 24 -18.68 30.40 1.77
N LEU A 25 -18.42 29.55 0.77
CA LEU A 25 -18.35 29.79 -0.68
C LEU A 25 -18.56 31.24 -1.13
N ALA A 26 -17.68 31.74 -1.99
CA ALA A 26 -17.80 33.06 -2.61
C ALA A 26 -18.98 33.10 -3.61
N ALA A 27 -20.09 33.68 -3.16
CA ALA A 27 -21.20 34.15 -3.99
C ALA A 27 -21.24 35.69 -3.93
N PRO A 28 -21.75 36.41 -4.96
CA PRO A 28 -22.04 37.82 -4.80
C PRO A 28 -23.04 38.01 -3.64
N PRO A 29 -22.95 39.11 -2.88
CA PRO A 29 -23.69 39.25 -1.64
C PRO A 29 -25.20 39.22 -1.89
N THR A 30 -25.93 38.33 -1.22
CA THR A 30 -27.39 38.35 -1.28
C THR A 30 -27.91 39.70 -0.78
N LYS A 31 -29.10 40.10 -1.21
CA LYS A 31 -29.73 41.34 -0.73
C LYS A 31 -29.84 41.34 0.81
N GLU A 32 -30.14 40.19 1.43
CA GLU A 32 -30.11 40.06 2.88
C GLU A 32 -28.70 40.18 3.47
N ALA A 33 -27.64 39.73 2.78
CA ALA A 33 -26.25 39.90 3.22
C ALA A 33 -25.79 41.36 3.10
N VAL A 34 -26.17 42.07 2.05
CA VAL A 34 -25.95 43.52 1.92
C VAL A 34 -26.67 44.29 3.03
N GLU A 35 -27.94 43.96 3.28
CA GLU A 35 -28.71 44.56 4.37
C GLU A 35 -28.12 44.23 5.75
N LYS A 36 -27.58 43.02 5.92
CA LYS A 36 -26.87 42.59 7.12
C LYS A 36 -25.53 43.31 7.29
N TRP A 37 -24.73 43.49 6.25
CA TRP A 37 -23.45 44.21 6.31
C TRP A 37 -23.62 45.72 6.51
N ILE A 38 -24.72 46.28 6.01
CA ILE A 38 -25.14 47.65 6.33
C ILE A 38 -25.51 47.74 7.82
N ALA A 39 -26.22 46.75 8.35
CA ALA A 39 -26.59 46.69 9.77
C ALA A 39 -25.40 46.42 10.71
N GLU A 40 -24.39 45.68 10.24
CA GLU A 40 -23.16 45.34 10.94
C GLU A 40 -22.06 46.39 10.77
N GLY A 41 -22.28 47.43 9.94
CA GLY A 41 -21.36 48.55 9.74
C GLY A 41 -20.12 48.23 8.91
N VAL A 42 -20.05 47.04 8.29
CA VAL A 42 -18.92 46.55 7.48
C VAL A 42 -19.08 46.82 5.98
N TRP A 43 -20.27 47.27 5.55
CA TRP A 43 -20.55 47.59 4.14
C TRP A 43 -19.61 48.64 3.57
N ASP A 44 -19.30 49.68 4.34
CA ASP A 44 -18.45 50.77 3.89
C ASP A 44 -17.00 50.33 3.68
N ASP A 45 -16.51 49.35 4.45
CA ASP A 45 -15.15 48.78 4.31
C ASP A 45 -15.03 47.91 3.05
N ILE A 46 -16.05 47.12 2.73
CA ILE A 46 -16.13 46.29 1.50
C ILE A 46 -16.18 47.18 0.26
N VAL A 47 -17.00 48.25 0.31
CA VAL A 47 -17.06 49.25 -0.75
C VAL A 47 -15.74 50.00 -0.89
N ALA A 48 -15.07 50.33 0.21
CA ALA A 48 -13.77 51.00 0.20
C ALA A 48 -12.67 50.11 -0.41
N ALA A 49 -12.66 48.80 -0.14
CA ALA A 49 -11.74 47.85 -0.77
C ALA A 49 -11.95 47.77 -2.29
N HIS A 50 -13.20 47.69 -2.73
CA HIS A 50 -13.55 47.68 -4.15
C HIS A 50 -13.23 49.03 -4.85
N GLN A 51 -13.34 50.15 -4.14
CA GLN A 51 -12.93 51.47 -4.65
C GLN A 51 -11.41 51.64 -4.68
N ALA A 52 -10.68 51.09 -3.71
CA ALA A 52 -9.22 51.07 -3.70
C ALA A 52 -8.67 50.26 -4.88
N PHE A 53 -9.32 49.14 -5.21
CA PHE A 53 -9.06 48.33 -6.40
C PHE A 53 -9.22 49.14 -7.71
N ARG A 54 -10.32 49.90 -7.84
CA ARG A 54 -10.51 50.81 -8.99
C ARG A 54 -9.49 51.96 -9.01
N ALA A 55 -9.14 52.50 -7.85
CA ALA A 55 -8.16 53.58 -7.71
C ALA A 55 -6.72 53.15 -8.04
N ALA A 56 -6.41 51.86 -7.92
CA ALA A 56 -5.13 51.26 -8.34
C ALA A 56 -5.00 51.07 -9.86
N GLY A 57 -6.00 51.51 -10.65
CA GLY A 57 -5.94 51.51 -12.11
C GLY A 57 -6.65 50.34 -12.79
N GLY A 58 -7.44 49.54 -12.06
CA GLY A 58 -8.14 48.35 -12.57
C GLY A 58 -9.16 48.59 -13.71
N ASP A 59 -9.40 49.84 -14.13
CA ASP A 59 -10.34 50.21 -15.20
C ASP A 59 -9.72 51.10 -16.33
N SER A 60 -8.39 51.32 -16.40
CA SER A 60 -7.81 52.32 -17.33
C SER A 60 -7.18 51.74 -18.62
N PRO A 61 -7.45 52.28 -19.84
CA PRO A 61 -7.18 51.61 -21.13
C PRO A 61 -5.86 51.99 -21.83
N GLU A 62 -4.88 52.59 -21.17
CA GLU A 62 -3.62 52.98 -21.83
C GLU A 62 -2.41 52.70 -20.92
N ILE A 63 -1.49 51.81 -21.36
CA ILE A 63 0.00 51.92 -21.32
C ILE A 63 0.69 50.55 -21.63
N HIS A 64 1.32 50.52 -22.82
CA HIS A 64 2.57 49.84 -23.27
C HIS A 64 2.71 48.31 -23.48
N THR A 65 2.84 47.96 -24.77
CA THR A 65 3.69 46.88 -25.38
C THR A 65 5.20 47.10 -25.11
N PRO A 66 6.15 46.15 -25.29
CA PRO A 66 6.15 45.01 -26.24
C PRO A 66 6.65 43.65 -25.67
N LEU A 67 6.41 42.52 -26.38
CA LEU A 67 7.46 41.55 -26.81
C LEU A 67 6.88 40.45 -27.75
N LYS A 68 7.42 40.42 -28.97
CA LYS A 68 7.40 39.35 -30.00
C LYS A 68 8.49 38.31 -29.66
N GLN A 69 8.63 37.07 -30.16
CA GLN A 69 8.12 36.16 -31.21
C GLN A 69 8.85 34.81 -30.88
N ASP A 70 8.37 33.58 -31.08
CA ASP A 70 8.11 32.92 -32.37
C ASP A 70 7.55 31.48 -32.12
N ARG A 71 6.49 31.15 -32.86
CA ARG A 71 5.98 29.83 -33.32
C ARG A 71 5.43 28.77 -32.34
N THR A 72 4.16 28.44 -32.67
CA THR A 72 3.34 27.23 -32.42
C THR A 72 2.72 27.05 -31.04
N GLY A 73 1.40 27.26 -30.97
CA GLY A 73 0.55 27.09 -29.79
C GLY A 73 -0.12 28.41 -29.42
N ARG A 74 -1.44 28.53 -29.61
CA ARG A 74 -2.20 29.71 -29.19
C ARG A 74 -2.16 29.77 -27.67
N ARG A 75 -1.43 30.73 -27.10
CA ARG A 75 -1.34 30.99 -25.66
C ARG A 75 -2.02 32.34 -25.39
N LEU A 76 -3.26 32.28 -24.90
CA LEU A 76 -4.16 33.44 -24.74
C LEU A 76 -4.03 34.18 -23.40
N ALA A 77 -3.04 33.87 -22.55
CA ALA A 77 -2.90 34.52 -21.22
C ALA A 77 -1.46 34.92 -20.82
N LEU A 78 -0.53 35.06 -21.78
CA LEU A 78 0.84 35.52 -21.48
C LEU A 78 0.98 37.06 -21.49
N SER A 79 0.35 37.75 -20.54
CA SER A 79 0.81 39.04 -19.98
C SER A 79 -0.06 39.52 -18.80
N ALA A 80 -0.02 38.84 -17.65
CA ALA A 80 -0.78 39.25 -16.46
C ALA A 80 -0.15 40.46 -15.74
N HIS A 81 -0.50 41.67 -16.17
CA HIS A 81 -0.45 42.89 -15.32
C HIS A 81 -1.67 43.82 -15.52
N VAL A 82 -2.72 43.35 -16.20
CA VAL A 82 -4.07 43.94 -16.32
C VAL A 82 -5.04 42.75 -16.39
N ILE A 83 -6.27 42.87 -15.88
CA ILE A 83 -7.30 41.83 -16.06
C ILE A 83 -7.49 41.63 -17.57
N ASP A 84 -7.16 40.44 -18.07
CA ASP A 84 -7.34 40.09 -19.48
C ASP A 84 -8.79 39.60 -19.68
N THR A 85 -9.51 40.23 -20.61
CA THR A 85 -10.90 39.87 -20.89
C THR A 85 -10.97 39.26 -22.28
N ALA A 86 -11.27 37.96 -22.35
CA ALA A 86 -11.51 37.29 -23.62
C ALA A 86 -13.01 37.32 -23.94
N TYR A 87 -13.36 37.86 -25.10
CA TYR A 87 -14.73 37.83 -25.61
C TYR A 87 -14.91 36.65 -26.57
N VAL A 88 -15.89 35.80 -26.28
CA VAL A 88 -16.27 34.64 -27.09
C VAL A 88 -17.63 34.84 -27.74
N ILE A 89 -17.83 34.25 -28.91
CA ILE A 89 -19.13 34.19 -29.57
C ILE A 89 -19.76 32.81 -29.36
N VAL A 90 -21.00 32.78 -28.90
CA VAL A 90 -21.77 31.54 -28.69
C VAL A 90 -22.88 31.47 -29.72
N ILE A 91 -22.99 30.35 -30.44
CA ILE A 91 -24.02 30.12 -31.47
C ILE A 91 -24.78 28.84 -31.16
N LEU A 92 -26.08 28.97 -30.92
CA LEU A 92 -27.00 27.87 -30.66
C LEU A 92 -27.57 27.33 -31.98
N VAL A 93 -27.54 26.02 -32.18
CA VAL A 93 -27.99 25.37 -33.42
C VAL A 93 -28.89 24.16 -33.18
N ASP A 94 -29.94 24.03 -33.99
CA ASP A 94 -30.85 22.90 -33.91
C ASP A 94 -31.05 22.21 -35.26
N PHE A 95 -31.79 21.10 -35.26
CA PHE A 95 -31.91 20.22 -36.42
C PHE A 95 -33.37 19.89 -36.74
N SER A 96 -33.63 19.41 -37.96
CA SER A 96 -35.00 19.12 -38.40
C SER A 96 -35.65 17.93 -37.68
N ASP A 97 -34.84 16.95 -37.28
CA ASP A 97 -35.17 15.73 -36.54
C ASP A 97 -34.74 15.77 -35.06
N ASN A 98 -33.95 16.77 -34.66
CA ASN A 98 -33.67 17.11 -33.26
C ASN A 98 -33.84 18.63 -33.04
N PRO A 99 -35.08 19.14 -33.06
CA PRO A 99 -35.35 20.57 -32.98
C PRO A 99 -35.23 21.09 -31.55
N TYR A 100 -34.80 22.34 -31.38
CA TYR A 100 -34.95 23.00 -30.09
C TYR A 100 -36.45 23.10 -29.78
N THR A 101 -36.83 22.83 -28.54
CA THR A 101 -38.24 22.89 -28.14
C THR A 101 -38.51 24.19 -27.39
N VAL A 102 -39.46 24.99 -27.89
CA VAL A 102 -39.94 26.18 -27.16
C VAL A 102 -40.59 25.72 -25.85
N GLY A 103 -40.00 26.10 -24.71
CA GLY A 103 -40.35 25.61 -23.37
C GLY A 103 -39.63 24.32 -22.94
N GLY A 104 -38.61 23.88 -23.69
CA GLY A 104 -37.66 22.85 -23.31
C GLY A 104 -36.57 23.34 -22.34
N VAL A 105 -35.50 22.56 -22.20
CA VAL A 105 -34.48 22.69 -21.15
C VAL A 105 -33.74 24.04 -21.20
N ALA A 106 -33.31 24.50 -22.38
CA ALA A 106 -32.72 25.82 -22.60
C ALA A 106 -33.41 26.57 -23.76
N ALA A 107 -34.74 26.73 -23.64
CA ALA A 107 -35.61 27.30 -24.67
C ALA A 107 -35.24 28.72 -25.12
N GLU A 108 -34.68 29.54 -24.23
CA GLU A 108 -34.29 30.91 -24.51
C GLU A 108 -32.76 31.07 -24.45
N PRO A 109 -32.11 31.66 -25.48
CA PRO A 109 -30.65 31.76 -25.54
C PRO A 109 -29.97 32.37 -24.32
N TYR A 110 -30.64 33.29 -23.60
CA TYR A 110 -30.10 33.90 -22.39
C TYR A 110 -29.92 32.92 -21.22
N GLN A 111 -30.57 31.73 -21.24
CA GLN A 111 -30.40 30.75 -20.16
C GLN A 111 -28.96 30.22 -20.10
N PHE A 112 -28.26 30.18 -21.24
CA PHE A 112 -26.83 29.85 -21.30
C PHE A 112 -25.93 30.93 -20.70
N ASP A 113 -26.42 32.17 -20.54
CA ASP A 113 -25.66 33.21 -19.82
C ASP A 113 -25.37 32.76 -18.38
N SER A 114 -26.30 32.08 -17.72
CA SER A 114 -26.12 31.62 -16.33
C SER A 114 -24.99 30.61 -16.16
N VAL A 115 -24.76 29.73 -17.14
CA VAL A 115 -23.71 28.71 -17.08
C VAL A 115 -22.39 29.18 -17.70
N LEU A 116 -22.43 30.12 -18.66
CA LEU A 116 -21.23 30.60 -19.34
C LEU A 116 -20.63 31.87 -18.73
N PHE A 117 -21.46 32.86 -18.36
CA PHE A 117 -20.95 34.21 -18.06
C PHE A 117 -21.46 34.88 -16.79
N SER A 118 -22.59 34.44 -16.22
CA SER A 118 -23.24 35.05 -15.05
C SER A 118 -23.50 36.57 -15.20
N GLN A 119 -23.73 37.10 -16.41
CA GLN A 119 -23.89 38.56 -16.62
C GLN A 119 -25.24 39.08 -16.10
N ASP A 120 -26.31 38.31 -16.35
CA ASP A 120 -27.68 38.69 -15.99
C ASP A 120 -28.37 37.65 -15.08
N PHE A 121 -27.86 36.42 -15.03
CA PHE A 121 -28.45 35.30 -14.28
C PHE A 121 -27.40 34.55 -13.45
N TYR A 122 -27.63 34.43 -12.15
CA TYR A 122 -26.70 33.77 -11.24
C TYR A 122 -26.89 32.24 -11.24
N ASN A 123 -25.82 31.49 -11.51
CA ASN A 123 -25.77 30.06 -11.26
C ASN A 123 -25.16 29.81 -9.86
N PRO A 124 -25.87 29.12 -8.94
CA PRO A 124 -25.39 28.89 -7.57
C PRO A 124 -24.10 28.09 -7.47
N THR A 125 -23.71 27.33 -8.50
CA THR A 125 -22.44 26.61 -8.56
C THR A 125 -21.37 27.34 -9.37
N GLY A 126 -21.64 28.55 -9.84
CA GLY A 126 -20.75 29.34 -10.69
C GLY A 126 -20.91 29.08 -12.20
N SER A 127 -20.32 29.97 -13.00
CA SER A 127 -20.26 29.92 -14.46
C SER A 127 -18.84 29.63 -14.96
N MET A 128 -18.67 29.41 -16.26
CA MET A 128 -17.35 29.35 -16.90
C MET A 128 -16.51 30.61 -16.63
N THR A 129 -17.13 31.80 -16.59
CA THR A 129 -16.44 33.03 -16.16
C THR A 129 -15.93 32.94 -14.72
N ASP A 130 -16.77 32.47 -13.80
CA ASP A 130 -16.39 32.34 -12.38
C ASP A 130 -15.24 31.33 -12.22
N PHE A 131 -15.30 30.22 -12.95
CA PHE A 131 -14.25 29.19 -12.97
C PHE A 131 -12.89 29.74 -13.42
N TYR A 132 -12.86 30.44 -14.55
CA TYR A 132 -11.63 31.00 -15.08
C TYR A 132 -11.11 32.20 -14.27
N LEU A 133 -12.01 32.95 -13.65
CA LEU A 133 -11.65 34.02 -12.72
C LEU A 133 -10.96 33.46 -11.47
N GLU A 134 -11.48 32.37 -10.90
CA GLU A 134 -10.88 31.67 -9.77
C GLU A 134 -9.51 31.08 -10.17
N ASN A 135 -9.45 30.34 -11.28
CA ASN A 135 -8.22 29.68 -11.73
C ASN A 135 -7.08 30.64 -12.07
N SER A 136 -7.40 31.88 -12.44
CA SER A 136 -6.46 32.93 -12.84
C SER A 136 -6.15 33.96 -11.74
N TYR A 137 -6.65 33.73 -10.51
CA TYR A 137 -6.47 34.63 -9.38
C TYR A 137 -7.00 36.05 -9.65
N GLY A 138 -8.13 36.13 -10.34
CA GLY A 138 -8.77 37.39 -10.70
C GLY A 138 -8.25 38.06 -11.97
N ASN A 139 -7.30 37.45 -12.69
CA ASN A 139 -6.58 38.10 -13.80
C ASN A 139 -7.14 37.78 -15.18
N PHE A 140 -8.06 36.83 -15.31
CA PHE A 140 -8.64 36.43 -16.60
C PHE A 140 -10.15 36.26 -16.49
N VAL A 141 -10.88 36.92 -17.40
CA VAL A 141 -12.34 36.93 -17.44
C VAL A 141 -12.79 36.51 -18.83
N VAL A 142 -13.61 35.48 -18.92
CA VAL A 142 -14.31 35.15 -20.16
C VAL A 142 -15.65 35.88 -20.21
N ARG A 143 -16.03 36.45 -21.34
CA ARG A 143 -17.36 37.03 -21.58
C ARG A 143 -17.82 36.70 -22.98
N GLY A 144 -19.10 36.85 -23.28
CA GLY A 144 -19.55 36.62 -24.65
C GLY A 144 -20.94 37.13 -24.94
N ASP A 145 -21.30 37.00 -26.21
CA ASP A 145 -22.63 37.27 -26.74
C ASP A 145 -23.21 35.95 -27.32
N ILE A 146 -24.51 35.70 -27.08
CA ILE A 146 -25.19 34.45 -27.47
C ILE A 146 -26.15 34.71 -28.63
N PHE A 147 -26.05 33.93 -29.70
CA PHE A 147 -26.86 34.03 -30.91
C PHE A 147 -27.58 32.70 -31.22
N GLY A 148 -28.72 32.78 -31.91
CA GLY A 148 -29.52 31.62 -32.30
C GLY A 148 -30.83 31.51 -31.50
N TRP A 149 -31.55 30.40 -31.58
CA TRP A 149 -31.26 29.16 -32.32
C TRP A 149 -31.26 29.31 -33.85
N TYR A 150 -30.30 28.67 -34.52
CA TYR A 150 -30.25 28.56 -35.98
C TYR A 150 -30.44 27.10 -36.44
N ARG A 151 -31.39 26.89 -37.35
CA ARG A 151 -31.66 25.57 -37.92
C ARG A 151 -30.59 25.16 -38.93
N MET A 152 -29.90 24.06 -38.66
CA MET A 152 -28.99 23.44 -39.63
C MET A 152 -29.76 22.83 -40.82
N PRO A 153 -29.17 22.86 -42.02
CA PRO A 153 -29.86 22.43 -43.25
C PRO A 153 -30.08 20.92 -43.32
N GLU A 154 -29.17 20.13 -42.74
CA GLU A 154 -29.28 18.67 -42.67
C GLU A 154 -29.80 18.22 -41.29
N THR A 155 -30.09 16.92 -41.16
CA THR A 155 -30.59 16.30 -39.94
C THR A 155 -29.48 16.13 -38.89
N TYR A 156 -29.83 16.03 -37.60
CA TYR A 156 -28.91 15.69 -36.52
C TYR A 156 -28.20 14.37 -36.81
N ALA A 157 -28.95 13.35 -37.23
CA ALA A 157 -28.38 12.06 -37.62
C ALA A 157 -27.34 12.15 -38.77
N TYR A 158 -27.49 13.14 -39.67
CA TYR A 158 -26.48 13.38 -40.71
C TYR A 158 -25.17 13.88 -40.12
N TYR A 159 -25.24 14.80 -39.16
CA TYR A 159 -24.06 15.39 -38.52
C TYR A 159 -23.43 14.46 -37.48
N VAL A 160 -24.22 13.70 -36.72
CA VAL A 160 -23.72 12.68 -35.78
C VAL A 160 -22.95 11.59 -36.52
N SER A 161 -23.44 11.13 -37.69
CA SER A 161 -22.71 10.16 -38.52
C SER A 161 -22.36 8.87 -37.72
N ASP A 162 -21.35 8.11 -38.14
CA ASP A 162 -20.86 6.89 -37.47
C ASP A 162 -19.68 7.19 -36.51
N ASP A 163 -19.39 8.46 -36.25
CA ASP A 163 -18.21 8.95 -35.52
C ASP A 163 -18.53 10.08 -34.55
N ASP A 164 -19.75 10.08 -34.00
CA ASP A 164 -20.24 11.02 -32.98
C ASP A 164 -19.98 12.49 -33.34
N GLY A 165 -20.09 12.83 -34.61
CA GLY A 165 -19.94 14.18 -35.13
C GLY A 165 -18.51 14.72 -35.20
N LEU A 166 -17.48 13.91 -34.95
CA LEU A 166 -16.08 14.35 -34.98
C LEU A 166 -15.62 14.81 -36.38
N THR A 167 -16.10 14.16 -37.44
CA THR A 167 -15.77 14.56 -38.83
C THR A 167 -16.63 15.72 -39.33
N ARG A 168 -17.92 15.71 -38.99
CA ARG A 168 -18.94 16.59 -39.59
C ARG A 168 -19.32 17.79 -38.73
N GLY A 169 -18.88 17.86 -37.48
CA GLY A 169 -19.05 19.03 -36.61
C GLY A 169 -18.55 20.33 -37.25
N ARG A 170 -17.52 20.26 -38.11
CA ARG A 170 -16.99 21.42 -38.85
C ARG A 170 -18.01 22.01 -39.83
N GLU A 171 -18.91 21.18 -40.37
CA GLU A 171 -19.99 21.61 -41.27
C GLU A 171 -21.06 22.37 -40.47
N VAL A 172 -21.39 21.87 -39.27
CA VAL A 172 -22.28 22.56 -38.31
C VAL A 172 -21.69 23.92 -37.96
N ALA A 173 -20.44 23.97 -37.48
CA ALA A 173 -19.77 25.20 -37.07
C ALA A 173 -19.67 26.23 -38.21
N SER A 174 -19.33 25.80 -39.43
CA SER A 174 -19.27 26.69 -40.59
C SER A 174 -20.63 27.29 -40.95
N THR A 175 -21.68 26.46 -40.91
CA THR A 175 -23.05 26.88 -41.23
C THR A 175 -23.65 27.77 -40.14
N ALA A 176 -23.36 27.47 -38.87
CA ALA A 176 -23.71 28.28 -37.71
C ALA A 176 -23.10 29.68 -37.81
N LEU A 177 -21.79 29.75 -38.10
CA LEU A 177 -21.07 31.00 -38.31
C LEU A 177 -21.67 31.83 -39.45
N ASP A 178 -21.93 31.21 -40.61
CA ASP A 178 -22.56 31.89 -41.75
C ASP A 178 -23.96 32.43 -41.43
N SER A 179 -24.70 31.73 -40.55
CA SER A 179 -26.03 32.14 -40.10
C SER A 179 -25.99 33.32 -39.11
N ALA A 180 -25.01 33.33 -38.20
CA ALA A 180 -24.90 34.35 -37.16
C ALA A 180 -24.18 35.62 -37.62
N ARG A 181 -23.22 35.52 -38.56
CA ARG A 181 -22.22 36.59 -38.78
C ARG A 181 -22.73 37.97 -39.17
N ASN A 182 -23.91 38.05 -39.80
CA ASN A 182 -24.51 39.33 -40.20
C ASN A 182 -25.28 40.00 -39.04
N TYR A 183 -25.49 39.30 -37.94
CA TYR A 183 -26.13 39.82 -36.72
C TYR A 183 -25.11 40.32 -35.69
N VAL A 184 -23.83 39.99 -35.89
CA VAL A 184 -22.73 40.48 -35.08
C VAL A 184 -22.38 41.90 -35.51
N ALA A 185 -22.50 42.87 -34.60
CA ALA A 185 -22.29 44.28 -34.92
C ALA A 185 -20.80 44.67 -35.04
N ASN A 186 -19.90 43.99 -34.32
CA ASN A 186 -18.47 44.28 -34.31
C ASN A 186 -17.65 43.02 -34.01
N TRP A 187 -17.01 42.46 -35.04
CA TRP A 187 -16.19 41.25 -34.90
C TRP A 187 -14.84 41.48 -34.20
N ASN A 188 -14.29 42.70 -34.24
CA ASN A 188 -13.05 43.03 -33.53
C ASN A 188 -13.18 42.91 -32.00
N ARG A 189 -14.40 42.78 -31.48
CA ARG A 189 -14.62 42.50 -30.05
C ARG A 189 -14.07 41.14 -29.64
N TYR A 190 -14.10 40.15 -30.52
CA TYR A 190 -13.68 38.77 -30.25
C TYR A 190 -12.20 38.50 -30.59
N ASP A 191 -11.38 39.55 -30.65
CA ASP A 191 -9.93 39.54 -30.86
C ASP A 191 -9.33 40.47 -29.79
N SER A 192 -9.51 40.08 -28.53
CA SER A 192 -9.30 40.96 -27.38
C SER A 192 -7.81 41.28 -27.16
N ASN A 193 -6.94 40.39 -27.62
CA ASN A 193 -5.48 40.54 -27.56
C ASN A 193 -4.88 41.20 -28.83
N GLY A 194 -5.70 41.45 -29.86
CA GLY A 194 -5.29 42.09 -31.12
C GLY A 194 -4.34 41.26 -31.98
N ASP A 195 -4.34 39.93 -31.82
CA ASP A 195 -3.52 39.01 -32.61
C ASP A 195 -4.16 38.63 -33.96
N SER A 196 -5.34 39.18 -34.25
CA SER A 196 -6.17 38.93 -35.43
C SER A 196 -6.83 37.55 -35.46
N TYR A 197 -6.90 36.83 -34.35
CA TYR A 197 -7.63 35.56 -34.23
C TYR A 197 -8.88 35.72 -33.37
N CYS A 198 -9.90 34.91 -33.64
CA CYS A 198 -11.07 34.84 -32.77
C CYS A 198 -10.70 34.12 -31.46
N ASP A 199 -10.94 34.78 -30.33
CA ASP A 199 -10.64 34.28 -28.97
C ASP A 199 -11.45 33.02 -28.61
N GLY A 200 -12.66 32.89 -29.15
CA GLY A 200 -13.50 31.71 -28.96
C GLY A 200 -14.77 31.72 -29.80
N LEU A 201 -14.97 30.66 -30.59
CA LEU A 201 -16.24 30.35 -31.27
C LEU A 201 -16.83 29.10 -30.62
N VAL A 202 -17.86 29.28 -29.81
CA VAL A 202 -18.55 28.21 -29.09
C VAL A 202 -19.84 27.87 -29.82
N ILE A 203 -19.98 26.62 -30.24
CA ILE A 203 -21.22 26.10 -30.81
C ILE A 203 -21.92 25.25 -29.76
N ILE A 204 -23.21 25.49 -29.57
CA ILE A 204 -24.06 24.66 -28.70
C ILE A 204 -25.13 24.02 -29.58
N HIS A 205 -25.13 22.70 -29.66
CA HIS A 205 -26.10 21.96 -30.46
C HIS A 205 -27.27 21.47 -29.60
N ALA A 206 -28.48 21.40 -30.19
CA ALA A 206 -29.64 20.87 -29.50
C ALA A 206 -29.44 19.41 -29.07
N GLY A 207 -30.00 19.03 -27.91
CA GLY A 207 -29.91 17.69 -27.32
C GLY A 207 -28.63 17.38 -26.54
N GLY A 208 -28.54 16.13 -26.07
CA GLY A 208 -27.44 15.61 -25.26
C GLY A 208 -26.15 15.30 -26.04
N GLY A 209 -25.03 15.34 -25.33
CA GLY A 209 -23.69 15.03 -25.85
C GLY A 209 -23.38 13.53 -25.81
N ALA A 210 -22.55 13.05 -26.73
CA ALA A 210 -22.21 11.63 -26.79
C ALA A 210 -21.35 11.15 -25.60
N GLU A 211 -20.66 12.06 -24.93
CA GLU A 211 -19.82 11.80 -23.75
C GLU A 211 -20.60 11.21 -22.57
N THR A 212 -21.93 11.35 -22.53
CA THR A 212 -22.79 10.74 -21.50
C THR A 212 -23.18 9.29 -21.83
N GLY A 213 -22.66 8.74 -22.92
CA GLY A 213 -23.04 7.43 -23.46
C GLY A 213 -24.34 7.45 -24.26
N GLU A 214 -24.86 8.62 -24.61
CA GLU A 214 -26.06 8.80 -25.42
C GLU A 214 -25.71 8.96 -26.91
N TYR A 215 -26.69 8.73 -27.81
CA TYR A 215 -26.50 9.01 -29.23
C TYR A 215 -26.47 10.52 -29.45
N GLY A 216 -25.32 11.07 -29.84
CA GLY A 216 -25.19 12.51 -30.03
C GLY A 216 -23.90 12.93 -30.70
N ILE A 217 -23.66 14.24 -30.74
CA ILE A 217 -22.37 14.79 -31.11
C ILE A 217 -21.50 14.79 -29.85
N TRP A 218 -20.29 14.25 -29.93
CA TRP A 218 -19.30 14.29 -28.85
C TRP A 218 -18.75 15.70 -28.71
N SER A 219 -18.65 16.22 -27.49
CA SER A 219 -18.05 17.54 -27.23
C SER A 219 -16.60 17.61 -27.68
N HIS A 220 -16.23 18.59 -28.51
CA HIS A 220 -14.87 18.65 -29.06
C HIS A 220 -14.45 20.04 -29.54
N LYS A 221 -13.13 20.25 -29.59
CA LYS A 221 -12.48 21.38 -30.26
C LYS A 221 -11.89 20.96 -31.61
N SER A 222 -12.31 21.63 -32.68
CA SER A 222 -11.75 21.38 -34.02
C SER A 222 -11.60 22.67 -34.82
N ASN A 223 -11.30 22.53 -36.13
CA ASN A 223 -11.10 23.66 -37.02
C ASN A 223 -12.06 23.64 -38.20
N ILE A 224 -12.58 24.81 -38.56
CA ILE A 224 -13.19 25.08 -39.85
C ILE A 224 -12.14 25.58 -40.85
N THR A 225 -12.50 25.61 -42.14
CA THR A 225 -11.70 26.38 -43.10
C THR A 225 -11.67 27.84 -42.64
N PRO A 226 -10.49 28.47 -42.44
CA PRO A 226 -10.41 29.80 -41.87
C PRO A 226 -11.20 30.84 -42.67
N VAL A 227 -12.00 31.65 -41.96
CA VAL A 227 -12.78 32.76 -42.51
C VAL A 227 -12.29 34.06 -41.89
N TRP A 228 -12.18 35.10 -42.71
CA TRP A 228 -11.86 36.46 -42.25
C TRP A 228 -13.14 37.29 -42.22
N ILE A 229 -13.45 37.85 -41.05
CA ILE A 229 -14.59 38.76 -40.88
C ILE A 229 -14.08 40.02 -40.16
N ASP A 230 -14.21 41.16 -40.82
CA ASP A 230 -13.79 42.49 -40.35
C ASP A 230 -12.36 42.60 -39.80
N GLY A 231 -11.45 41.71 -40.20
CA GLY A 231 -10.06 41.68 -39.75
C GLY A 231 -9.73 40.58 -38.74
N VAL A 232 -10.73 39.86 -38.24
CA VAL A 232 -10.59 38.74 -37.32
C VAL A 232 -10.62 37.41 -38.08
N ARG A 233 -9.66 36.53 -37.79
CA ARG A 233 -9.51 35.19 -38.37
C ARG A 233 -10.20 34.15 -37.50
N ILE A 234 -11.34 33.67 -37.96
CA ILE A 234 -12.11 32.60 -37.31
C ILE A 234 -11.67 31.28 -37.92
N SER A 235 -11.18 30.36 -37.09
CA SER A 235 -10.75 29.04 -37.58
C SER A 235 -10.97 27.88 -36.63
N ALA A 236 -10.92 28.09 -35.32
CA ALA A 236 -11.20 27.06 -34.34
C ALA A 236 -12.61 27.25 -33.80
N TYR A 237 -13.26 26.16 -33.42
CA TYR A 237 -14.54 26.16 -32.73
C TYR A 237 -14.54 25.06 -31.66
N THR A 238 -15.37 25.23 -30.64
CA THR A 238 -15.78 24.15 -29.75
C THR A 238 -17.24 23.79 -30.02
N MET A 239 -17.57 22.52 -29.83
CA MET A 239 -18.92 21.96 -29.98
C MET A 239 -19.34 21.39 -28.63
N ASN A 240 -20.51 21.80 -28.13
CA ASN A 240 -21.00 21.42 -26.80
C ASN A 240 -22.51 21.12 -26.86
N PRO A 241 -23.05 20.25 -25.99
CA PRO A 241 -24.46 19.95 -25.96
C PRO A 241 -25.30 21.02 -25.24
N GLU A 242 -26.57 21.09 -25.61
CA GLU A 242 -27.59 21.92 -24.94
C GLU A 242 -27.87 21.42 -23.52
N GLU A 243 -27.98 20.10 -23.39
CA GLU A 243 -28.46 19.44 -22.18
C GLU A 243 -27.63 18.24 -21.75
N THR A 244 -27.66 17.96 -20.46
CA THR A 244 -27.15 16.74 -19.83
C THR A 244 -28.27 16.20 -18.95
N TYR A 245 -28.73 14.97 -19.19
CA TYR A 245 -29.85 14.34 -18.46
C TYR A 245 -31.13 15.23 -18.37
N SER A 246 -31.48 15.89 -19.48
CA SER A 246 -32.63 16.82 -19.56
C SER A 246 -32.55 18.06 -18.66
N GLU A 247 -31.36 18.43 -18.21
CA GLU A 247 -31.05 19.74 -17.61
C GLU A 247 -30.05 20.49 -18.49
N ILE A 248 -29.98 21.82 -18.37
CA ILE A 248 -28.98 22.59 -19.14
C ILE A 248 -27.59 22.05 -18.84
N SER A 249 -26.77 21.88 -19.87
CA SER A 249 -25.41 21.35 -19.72
C SER A 249 -24.65 22.11 -18.63
N PRO A 250 -24.08 21.41 -17.64
CA PRO A 250 -23.25 22.04 -16.61
C PRO A 250 -21.97 22.65 -17.18
N ILE A 251 -21.26 23.43 -16.36
CA ILE A 251 -20.13 24.25 -16.80
C ILE A 251 -18.89 23.44 -17.21
N GLY A 252 -18.71 22.22 -16.70
CA GLY A 252 -17.46 21.47 -16.77
C GLY A 252 -16.96 21.21 -18.20
N VAL A 253 -17.84 20.77 -19.10
CA VAL A 253 -17.51 20.54 -20.51
C VAL A 253 -17.15 21.85 -21.21
N PHE A 254 -17.90 22.93 -20.94
CA PHE A 254 -17.57 24.25 -21.50
C PHE A 254 -16.20 24.75 -21.03
N CYS A 255 -15.88 24.56 -19.74
CA CYS A 255 -14.57 24.90 -19.20
C CYS A 255 -13.45 24.06 -19.83
N HIS A 256 -13.63 22.76 -19.95
CA HIS A 256 -12.66 21.86 -20.58
C HIS A 256 -12.36 22.28 -22.04
N GLU A 257 -13.41 22.45 -22.84
CA GLU A 257 -13.32 22.83 -24.24
C GLU A 257 -12.69 24.21 -24.44
N TYR A 258 -12.98 25.16 -23.54
CA TYR A 258 -12.31 26.46 -23.56
C TYR A 258 -10.82 26.38 -23.19
N GLY A 259 -10.42 25.39 -22.37
CA GLY A 259 -9.01 25.09 -22.10
C GLY A 259 -8.20 24.84 -23.38
N HIS A 260 -8.80 24.17 -24.37
CA HIS A 260 -8.18 23.97 -25.68
C HIS A 260 -8.06 25.26 -26.53
N PHE A 261 -8.92 26.26 -26.31
CA PHE A 261 -8.73 27.58 -26.92
C PHE A 261 -7.49 28.27 -26.35
N LEU A 262 -7.24 28.10 -25.04
CA LEU A 262 -6.07 28.65 -24.34
C LEU A 262 -4.76 27.90 -24.64
N GLY A 263 -4.86 26.75 -25.31
CA GLY A 263 -3.71 25.99 -25.81
C GLY A 263 -3.38 24.71 -25.04
N LEU A 264 -4.24 24.31 -24.09
CA LEU A 264 -4.01 23.11 -23.29
C LEU A 264 -4.38 21.83 -24.05
N PRO A 265 -3.59 20.75 -23.89
CA PRO A 265 -3.92 19.43 -24.41
C PRO A 265 -4.88 18.67 -23.47
N ASP A 266 -5.48 17.60 -23.98
CA ASP A 266 -6.09 16.57 -23.15
C ASP A 266 -5.03 15.86 -22.28
N LEU A 267 -5.36 15.70 -21.00
CA LEU A 267 -4.55 15.02 -20.00
C LEU A 267 -5.18 13.69 -19.55
N TYR A 268 -6.34 13.30 -20.09
CA TYR A 268 -6.79 11.91 -20.13
C TYR A 268 -6.12 11.15 -21.29
N ASP A 269 -6.14 9.81 -21.28
CA ASP A 269 -5.57 9.03 -22.38
C ASP A 269 -6.49 9.06 -23.60
N VAL A 270 -6.00 9.64 -24.71
CA VAL A 270 -6.75 9.74 -25.98
C VAL A 270 -6.58 8.52 -26.90
N SER A 271 -5.87 7.48 -26.46
CA SER A 271 -5.61 6.26 -27.22
C SER A 271 -6.73 5.23 -27.10
N ALA A 272 -6.79 4.30 -28.05
CA ALA A 272 -7.86 3.31 -28.13
C ALA A 272 -7.72 2.13 -27.14
N ALA A 273 -6.54 1.95 -26.53
CA ALA A 273 -6.25 0.94 -25.51
C ALA A 273 -4.78 1.01 -25.03
N PRO A 274 -4.49 0.67 -23.75
CA PRO A 274 -5.45 0.37 -22.69
C PRO A 274 -6.21 1.64 -22.25
N LEU A 275 -7.41 1.47 -21.69
CA LEU A 275 -8.23 2.60 -21.23
C LEU A 275 -7.59 3.18 -19.96
N SER A 276 -7.22 4.46 -20.02
CA SER A 276 -6.75 5.22 -18.88
C SER A 276 -7.47 6.57 -18.79
N ASN A 277 -7.71 7.02 -17.56
CA ASN A 277 -8.26 8.37 -17.32
C ASN A 277 -7.15 9.45 -17.22
N GLY A 278 -5.89 9.09 -17.46
CA GLY A 278 -4.73 9.99 -17.38
C GLY A 278 -4.60 10.63 -16.00
N LEU A 279 -4.89 11.93 -15.86
CA LEU A 279 -4.90 12.59 -14.54
C LEU A 279 -6.20 12.40 -13.74
N GLY A 280 -7.20 11.71 -14.27
CA GLY A 280 -8.46 11.45 -13.57
C GLY A 280 -9.18 12.75 -13.13
N ASP A 281 -9.82 12.68 -11.98
CA ASP A 281 -10.64 13.75 -11.40
C ASP A 281 -9.81 14.89 -10.80
N TRP A 282 -8.47 14.81 -10.89
CA TRP A 282 -7.53 15.82 -10.39
C TRP A 282 -7.33 17.02 -11.31
N ALA A 283 -7.70 16.91 -12.59
CA ALA A 283 -7.43 17.94 -13.59
C ALA A 283 -8.64 18.20 -14.49
N LEU A 284 -8.95 19.49 -14.74
CA LEU A 284 -9.96 19.90 -15.73
C LEU A 284 -9.75 19.26 -17.11
N MET A 285 -8.50 19.19 -17.55
CA MET A 285 -8.12 18.64 -18.86
C MET A 285 -8.14 17.10 -18.89
N ALA A 286 -8.56 16.45 -17.80
CA ALA A 286 -8.81 15.02 -17.68
C ALA A 286 -10.30 14.78 -17.35
N THR A 287 -10.63 13.78 -16.54
CA THR A 287 -12.02 13.52 -16.12
C THR A 287 -12.53 14.48 -15.05
N GLY A 288 -11.66 15.32 -14.48
CA GLY A 288 -12.04 16.35 -13.51
C GLY A 288 -13.05 17.39 -14.01
N SER A 289 -13.29 17.47 -15.32
CA SER A 289 -14.42 18.21 -15.91
C SER A 289 -15.80 17.67 -15.51
N TYR A 290 -15.88 16.43 -15.02
CA TYR A 290 -17.12 15.77 -14.58
C TYR A 290 -17.38 15.85 -13.07
N ASN A 291 -16.45 16.44 -12.31
CA ASN A 291 -16.59 16.59 -10.86
C ASN A 291 -17.87 17.35 -10.46
N GLY A 292 -18.51 16.89 -9.39
CA GLY A 292 -19.77 17.46 -8.91
C GLY A 292 -20.89 17.42 -9.96
N ALA A 293 -20.97 16.35 -10.76
CA ALA A 293 -21.86 16.24 -11.92
C ALA A 293 -21.64 17.37 -12.94
N SER A 294 -20.37 17.62 -13.26
CA SER A 294 -19.87 18.70 -14.14
C SER A 294 -20.20 20.13 -13.69
N ARG A 295 -20.71 20.33 -12.46
CA ARG A 295 -21.03 21.66 -11.91
C ARG A 295 -19.87 22.25 -11.11
N GLN A 296 -18.94 21.41 -10.65
CA GLN A 296 -17.80 21.76 -9.82
C GLN A 296 -16.54 21.11 -10.41
N PRO A 297 -16.16 21.47 -11.65
CA PRO A 297 -15.02 20.87 -12.30
C PRO A 297 -13.72 21.18 -11.54
N ALA A 298 -12.75 20.27 -11.58
CA ALA A 298 -11.44 20.48 -11.00
C ALA A 298 -10.76 21.74 -11.58
N HIS A 299 -9.91 22.39 -10.80
CA HIS A 299 -8.99 23.41 -11.30
C HIS A 299 -8.06 22.83 -12.38
N LEU A 300 -7.51 23.75 -13.16
CA LEU A 300 -6.31 23.47 -13.95
C LEU A 300 -5.16 23.09 -13.00
N THR A 301 -4.36 22.08 -13.35
CA THR A 301 -3.13 21.76 -12.60
C THR A 301 -2.16 22.94 -12.64
N ALA A 302 -1.24 23.05 -11.69
CA ALA A 302 -0.19 24.07 -11.71
C ALA A 302 0.60 24.07 -13.02
N TRP A 303 0.84 22.90 -13.62
CA TRP A 303 1.44 22.80 -14.95
C TRP A 303 0.57 23.48 -16.01
N SER A 304 -0.72 23.15 -16.08
CA SER A 304 -1.64 23.79 -17.04
C SER A 304 -1.77 25.29 -16.80
N LYS A 305 -1.85 25.74 -15.54
CA LYS A 305 -1.86 27.17 -15.18
C LYS A 305 -0.57 27.86 -15.62
N ALA A 306 0.59 27.22 -15.50
CA ALA A 306 1.87 27.76 -15.95
C ALA A 306 1.96 27.85 -17.48
N GLU A 307 1.48 26.83 -18.21
CA GLU A 307 1.49 26.82 -19.69
C GLU A 307 0.69 27.97 -20.31
N ILE A 308 -0.44 28.32 -19.68
CA ILE A 308 -1.28 29.44 -20.14
C ILE A 308 -0.91 30.78 -19.50
N GLY A 309 -0.14 30.79 -18.41
CA GLY A 309 0.36 32.00 -17.76
C GLY A 309 -0.46 32.52 -16.57
N PHE A 310 -1.34 31.70 -16.00
CA PHE A 310 -2.11 32.04 -14.78
C PHE A 310 -1.25 32.03 -13.51
N LEU A 311 -0.16 31.26 -13.50
CA LEU A 311 0.88 31.33 -12.47
C LEU A 311 2.27 31.13 -13.09
N GLN A 312 3.31 31.38 -12.30
CA GLN A 312 4.68 31.02 -12.64
C GLN A 312 5.18 29.98 -11.65
N LEU A 313 5.79 28.90 -12.17
CA LEU A 313 6.45 27.90 -11.34
C LEU A 313 7.69 28.52 -10.70
N THR A 314 7.87 28.29 -9.41
CA THR A 314 9.08 28.68 -8.69
C THR A 314 10.15 27.61 -8.86
N ASP A 315 11.25 27.96 -9.52
CA ASP A 315 12.39 27.04 -9.70
C ASP A 315 13.15 26.82 -8.40
N VAL A 316 13.26 25.56 -7.99
CA VAL A 316 14.09 25.16 -6.86
C VAL A 316 15.53 25.02 -7.35
N ALA A 317 16.38 26.01 -7.06
CA ALA A 317 17.76 26.06 -7.54
C ALA A 317 18.78 25.34 -6.62
N GLU A 318 18.39 25.11 -5.36
CA GLU A 318 19.16 24.42 -4.33
C GLU A 318 18.20 23.75 -3.36
N ASN A 319 18.66 22.80 -2.55
CA ASN A 319 17.80 22.13 -1.58
C ASN A 319 17.21 23.13 -0.59
N LEU A 320 15.91 23.03 -0.37
CA LEU A 320 15.15 23.87 0.54
C LEU A 320 14.55 23.02 1.66
N SER A 321 14.55 23.53 2.88
CA SER A 321 13.92 22.87 4.03
C SER A 321 12.69 23.64 4.48
N GLN A 322 11.65 22.91 4.92
CA GLN A 322 10.40 23.44 5.47
C GLN A 322 9.75 24.50 4.55
N VAL A 323 9.77 24.24 3.25
CA VAL A 323 9.14 25.11 2.24
C VAL A 323 7.65 25.17 2.51
N THR A 324 7.12 26.37 2.60
CA THR A 324 5.68 26.61 2.73
C THR A 324 5.02 26.54 1.35
N ILE A 325 4.00 25.67 1.23
CA ILE A 325 3.26 25.40 0.01
C ILE A 325 1.77 25.68 0.30
N SER A 326 1.34 26.89 -0.04
CA SER A 326 -0.04 27.34 0.15
C SER A 326 -0.93 26.72 -0.92
N ASN A 327 -2.20 26.49 -0.59
CA ASN A 327 -3.17 25.89 -1.51
C ASN A 327 -3.32 26.70 -2.80
N VAL A 328 -3.28 26.04 -3.95
CA VAL A 328 -3.17 26.67 -5.27
C VAL A 328 -4.47 27.31 -5.74
N GLU A 329 -5.61 27.02 -5.10
CA GLU A 329 -6.90 27.61 -5.44
C GLU A 329 -6.93 29.11 -5.11
N ASP A 330 -6.31 29.50 -3.99
CA ASP A 330 -6.26 30.90 -3.51
C ASP A 330 -4.90 31.57 -3.74
N ASN A 331 -3.84 30.78 -3.96
CA ASN A 331 -2.47 31.27 -4.04
C ASN A 331 -1.80 30.83 -5.35
N ALA A 332 -1.25 31.78 -6.10
CA ALA A 332 -0.49 31.51 -7.33
C ALA A 332 0.92 30.95 -7.01
N GLN A 333 0.98 29.78 -6.37
CA GLN A 333 2.21 29.16 -5.88
C GLN A 333 2.28 27.68 -6.26
N ALA A 334 3.35 27.31 -6.96
CA ALA A 334 3.75 25.94 -7.22
C ALA A 334 5.27 25.91 -7.47
N TYR A 335 5.91 24.75 -7.24
CA TYR A 335 7.36 24.61 -7.33
C TYR A 335 7.75 23.64 -8.44
N ARG A 336 8.83 23.95 -9.16
CA ARG A 336 9.45 23.06 -10.14
C ARG A 336 10.76 22.51 -9.59
N LEU A 337 10.88 21.19 -9.54
CA LEU A 337 12.13 20.49 -9.21
C LEU A 337 12.74 19.94 -10.49
N GLN A 338 13.95 20.41 -10.79
CA GLN A 338 14.73 20.04 -11.97
C GLN A 338 16.21 20.28 -11.67
N ASN A 339 17.08 19.42 -12.15
CA ASN A 339 18.53 19.58 -12.11
C ASN A 339 19.18 19.11 -13.42
N ASP A 340 20.51 19.00 -13.48
CA ASP A 340 21.23 18.56 -14.68
C ASP A 340 21.09 17.05 -14.98
N LEU A 341 20.57 16.25 -14.03
CA LEU A 341 20.36 14.80 -14.17
C LEU A 341 18.99 14.48 -14.78
N SER A 342 17.98 15.28 -14.48
CA SER A 342 16.71 15.37 -15.22
C SER A 342 16.90 16.25 -16.47
N THR A 343 16.42 15.89 -17.64
CA THR A 343 16.61 16.78 -18.81
C THR A 343 15.82 18.09 -18.67
N VAL A 344 16.12 19.15 -19.44
CA VAL A 344 15.29 20.39 -19.42
C VAL A 344 13.82 20.14 -19.80
N TYR A 345 13.54 18.99 -20.40
CA TYR A 345 12.23 18.54 -20.87
C TYR A 345 11.53 17.63 -19.86
N GLU A 346 12.17 17.32 -18.74
CA GLU A 346 11.68 16.37 -17.74
C GLU A 346 11.88 16.94 -16.34
N TYR A 347 10.81 17.01 -15.55
CA TYR A 347 10.83 17.67 -14.23
C TYR A 347 9.59 17.34 -13.41
N TRP A 348 9.61 17.69 -12.13
CA TRP A 348 8.48 17.52 -11.21
C TRP A 348 7.88 18.87 -10.84
N VAL A 349 6.55 18.93 -10.76
CA VAL A 349 5.79 20.10 -10.29
C VAL A 349 5.06 19.73 -9.01
N VAL A 350 5.22 20.55 -7.98
CA VAL A 350 4.59 20.34 -6.66
C VAL A 350 3.61 21.46 -6.40
N GLU A 351 2.35 21.09 -6.13
CA GLU A 351 1.29 22.00 -5.73
C GLU A 351 0.51 21.45 -4.53
N ASN A 352 -0.07 22.33 -3.73
CA ASN A 352 -1.00 21.97 -2.67
C ASN A 352 -2.43 22.15 -3.17
N ARG A 353 -3.24 21.09 -3.18
CA ARG A 353 -4.64 21.08 -3.61
C ARG A 353 -5.56 20.78 -2.44
N GLN A 354 -6.60 21.59 -2.27
CA GLN A 354 -7.57 21.47 -1.19
C GLN A 354 -9.00 21.47 -1.76
N GLN A 355 -9.91 20.75 -1.11
CA GLN A 355 -11.33 20.66 -1.52
C GLN A 355 -12.11 21.97 -1.23
N VAL A 356 -11.71 23.06 -1.86
CA VAL A 356 -12.28 24.41 -1.73
C VAL A 356 -12.60 24.99 -3.12
N GLY A 357 -13.48 25.99 -3.17
CA GLY A 357 -13.88 26.60 -4.44
C GLY A 357 -14.44 25.57 -5.44
N PHE A 358 -13.97 25.62 -6.69
CA PHE A 358 -14.32 24.64 -7.72
C PHE A 358 -13.70 23.25 -7.47
N ASP A 359 -12.62 23.15 -6.69
CA ASP A 359 -11.96 21.88 -6.33
C ASP A 359 -12.67 21.09 -5.22
N VAL A 360 -13.82 21.54 -4.73
CA VAL A 360 -14.61 20.80 -3.72
C VAL A 360 -14.98 19.37 -4.15
N GLY A 361 -14.94 19.08 -5.45
CA GLY A 361 -15.20 17.76 -6.02
C GLY A 361 -13.98 16.85 -6.18
N LEU A 362 -12.77 17.28 -5.80
CA LEU A 362 -11.56 16.43 -5.88
C LEU A 362 -11.69 15.15 -5.04
N PRO A 363 -10.96 14.07 -5.38
CA PRO A 363 -10.98 12.83 -4.59
C PRO A 363 -10.49 13.00 -3.14
N SER A 364 -9.50 13.88 -2.90
CA SER A 364 -8.94 14.19 -1.57
C SER A 364 -8.19 15.53 -1.59
N SER A 365 -7.65 15.94 -0.43
CA SER A 365 -6.81 17.14 -0.28
C SER A 365 -5.38 16.77 0.11
N GLY A 366 -4.37 17.41 -0.49
CA GLY A 366 -2.96 17.17 -0.18
C GLY A 366 -2.01 17.80 -1.22
N LEU A 367 -0.74 17.43 -1.18
CA LEU A 367 0.21 17.76 -2.23
C LEU A 367 -0.01 16.85 -3.44
N CYS A 368 -0.25 17.46 -4.59
CA CYS A 368 -0.14 16.80 -5.88
C CYS A 368 1.30 16.97 -6.38
N ILE A 369 1.89 15.88 -6.84
CA ILE A 369 3.20 15.88 -7.49
C ILE A 369 2.98 15.41 -8.92
N TYR A 370 3.32 16.26 -9.89
CA TYR A 370 3.20 15.93 -11.31
C TYR A 370 4.58 15.72 -11.91
N HIS A 371 4.76 14.60 -12.60
CA HIS A 371 5.94 14.35 -13.42
C HIS A 371 5.64 14.76 -14.86
N ILE A 372 6.45 15.68 -15.37
CA ILE A 372 6.33 16.24 -16.71
C ILE A 372 7.42 15.66 -17.58
N ASP A 373 7.08 15.09 -18.74
CA ASP A 373 8.06 14.67 -19.75
C ASP A 373 7.63 15.10 -21.16
N MET A 374 8.35 16.08 -21.71
CA MET A 374 8.08 16.62 -23.05
C MET A 374 8.60 15.75 -24.20
N HIS A 375 9.25 14.62 -23.91
CA HIS A 375 9.60 13.62 -24.91
C HIS A 375 8.49 12.59 -25.15
N ALA A 376 7.45 12.57 -24.30
CA ALA A 376 6.30 11.69 -24.45
C ALA A 376 5.67 11.82 -25.86
N PRO A 377 5.07 10.74 -26.40
CA PRO A 377 4.47 10.77 -27.74
C PRO A 377 3.28 11.73 -27.84
N GLY A 378 3.52 12.89 -28.45
CA GLY A 378 2.47 13.87 -28.72
C GLY A 378 2.20 14.82 -27.53
N PRO A 379 1.30 15.79 -27.71
CA PRO A 379 1.04 16.82 -26.70
C PRO A 379 0.06 16.37 -25.60
N SER A 380 -0.64 15.25 -25.81
CA SER A 380 -1.63 14.68 -24.89
C SER A 380 -1.10 13.39 -24.30
N ASN A 381 -1.68 12.95 -23.18
CA ASN A 381 -1.43 11.63 -22.64
C ASN A 381 -1.93 10.55 -23.63
N GLN A 382 -1.01 9.72 -24.13
CA GLN A 382 -1.28 8.71 -25.17
C GLN A 382 -0.64 7.34 -24.86
N ASN A 383 0.20 7.29 -23.83
CA ASN A 383 0.90 6.09 -23.43
C ASN A 383 0.94 6.03 -21.90
N PRO A 384 0.26 5.08 -21.23
CA PRO A 384 0.29 4.95 -19.77
C PRO A 384 1.67 4.67 -19.20
N ASP A 385 2.57 4.11 -20.01
CA ASP A 385 3.97 3.90 -19.61
C ASP A 385 4.81 5.19 -19.74
N TRP A 386 4.28 6.23 -20.41
CA TRP A 386 5.03 7.44 -20.75
C TRP A 386 4.11 8.63 -21.04
N TYR A 387 3.57 9.23 -19.98
CA TYR A 387 2.72 10.41 -20.08
C TYR A 387 3.51 11.70 -20.26
N HIS A 388 2.84 12.68 -20.89
CA HIS A 388 3.35 14.04 -20.98
C HIS A 388 3.28 14.75 -19.63
N VAL A 389 2.18 14.48 -18.91
CA VAL A 389 1.94 14.88 -17.52
C VAL A 389 1.39 13.66 -16.80
N ALA A 390 2.08 13.17 -15.77
CA ALA A 390 1.61 12.10 -14.90
C ALA A 390 1.42 12.63 -13.48
N MET A 391 0.47 12.06 -12.74
CA MET A 391 0.40 12.26 -11.30
C MET A 391 1.16 11.14 -10.60
N GLU A 392 2.10 11.50 -9.73
CA GLU A 392 2.85 10.53 -8.93
C GLU A 392 2.02 10.15 -7.70
N GLN A 393 1.27 9.06 -7.82
CA GLN A 393 0.30 8.58 -6.83
C GLN A 393 1.01 8.10 -5.56
N ALA A 394 0.72 8.70 -4.40
CA ALA A 394 1.47 8.47 -3.15
C ALA A 394 1.37 7.05 -2.57
N ASP A 395 0.44 6.24 -3.03
CA ASP A 395 0.26 4.83 -2.67
C ASP A 395 1.05 3.86 -3.57
N GLY A 396 1.57 4.33 -4.70
CA GLY A 396 2.28 3.48 -5.66
C GLY A 396 1.38 2.60 -6.53
N ASP A 397 0.05 2.74 -6.45
CA ASP A 397 -0.90 1.83 -7.14
C ASP A 397 -0.94 2.06 -8.66
N ASN A 398 -0.50 3.24 -9.12
CA ASN A 398 -0.54 3.69 -10.52
C ASN A 398 -1.92 3.43 -11.19
N ALA A 399 -2.99 3.50 -10.39
CA ALA A 399 -4.34 3.13 -10.75
C ALA A 399 -4.95 4.05 -11.82
N LEU A 400 -4.50 5.30 -11.90
CA LEU A 400 -4.92 6.25 -12.93
C LEU A 400 -4.48 5.78 -14.33
N ALA A 401 -3.26 5.20 -14.44
CA ALA A 401 -2.70 4.72 -15.70
C ALA A 401 -3.26 3.35 -16.13
N TYR A 402 -3.50 2.42 -15.20
CA TYR A 402 -3.78 1.01 -15.57
C TYR A 402 -5.12 0.43 -15.09
N ASN A 403 -5.81 1.07 -14.15
CA ASN A 403 -7.01 0.50 -13.51
C ASN A 403 -8.30 1.24 -13.88
N ASN A 404 -8.24 2.17 -14.85
CA ASN A 404 -9.37 3.03 -15.22
C ASN A 404 -9.94 3.75 -13.98
N SER A 405 -9.06 4.12 -13.04
CA SER A 405 -9.41 4.87 -11.83
C SER A 405 -9.65 6.34 -12.17
N PHE A 406 -10.59 6.97 -11.46
CA PHE A 406 -10.77 8.42 -11.51
C PHE A 406 -9.92 9.14 -10.46
N GLY A 407 -9.23 8.39 -9.60
CA GLY A 407 -8.40 8.89 -8.51
C GLY A 407 -9.03 8.65 -7.13
N ASP A 408 -8.19 8.63 -6.10
CA ASP A 408 -8.59 8.38 -4.72
C ASP A 408 -7.65 9.06 -3.69
N ALA A 409 -7.91 8.84 -2.41
CA ALA A 409 -7.18 9.52 -1.34
C ALA A 409 -5.71 9.08 -1.19
N GLY A 410 -5.30 7.97 -1.82
CA GLY A 410 -3.93 7.47 -1.88
C GLY A 410 -3.08 8.19 -2.93
N ASP A 411 -3.68 8.94 -3.87
CA ASP A 411 -2.93 9.63 -4.93
C ASP A 411 -2.11 10.83 -4.43
N VAL A 412 -2.64 11.58 -3.45
CA VAL A 412 -2.02 12.81 -2.94
C VAL A 412 -1.12 12.53 -1.75
N TRP A 413 -0.16 13.42 -1.52
CA TRP A 413 0.78 13.32 -0.40
C TRP A 413 0.36 14.22 0.76
N PRO A 414 0.25 13.75 2.01
CA PRO A 414 0.50 12.37 2.42
C PRO A 414 -0.65 11.39 2.17
N GLY A 415 -1.84 11.88 1.85
CA GLY A 415 -3.00 11.06 1.50
C GLY A 415 -3.40 10.04 2.57
N SER A 416 -4.13 9.01 2.15
CA SER A 416 -4.50 7.88 3.01
C SER A 416 -3.37 6.87 3.23
N SER A 417 -2.36 6.85 2.35
CA SER A 417 -1.14 6.02 2.52
C SER A 417 -0.20 6.56 3.60
N ASN A 418 -0.43 7.81 4.05
CA ASN A 418 0.41 8.51 5.00
C ASN A 418 1.87 8.61 4.50
N ALA A 419 2.10 8.65 3.19
CA ALA A 419 3.43 8.72 2.60
C ALA A 419 4.06 10.11 2.81
N ARG A 420 5.29 10.14 3.34
CA ARG A 420 5.96 11.39 3.80
C ARG A 420 7.26 11.71 3.06
N ALA A 421 7.61 10.88 2.08
CA ALA A 421 8.84 10.99 1.31
C ALA A 421 8.62 10.49 -0.12
N PHE A 422 9.16 11.20 -1.10
CA PHE A 422 9.13 10.85 -2.53
C PHE A 422 10.54 11.08 -3.10
N HIS A 423 11.23 10.05 -3.57
CA HIS A 423 12.64 10.11 -4.02
C HIS A 423 13.00 8.91 -4.91
N ASP A 424 14.27 8.78 -5.32
CA ASP A 424 14.74 7.77 -6.29
C ASP A 424 14.55 6.28 -5.88
N LEU A 425 14.08 6.02 -4.65
CA LEU A 425 13.91 4.66 -4.09
C LEU A 425 12.50 4.41 -3.56
N THR A 426 11.59 5.39 -3.66
CA THR A 426 10.18 5.19 -3.28
C THR A 426 9.42 4.53 -4.43
N VAL A 427 8.18 4.13 -4.20
CA VAL A 427 7.25 3.78 -5.28
C VAL A 427 6.04 4.68 -5.11
N PRO A 428 5.77 5.62 -6.05
CA PRO A 428 6.56 5.93 -7.25
C PRO A 428 7.92 6.57 -6.91
N ASP A 429 8.84 6.60 -7.88
CA ASP A 429 10.19 7.17 -7.73
C ASP A 429 10.40 8.46 -8.54
N THR A 430 11.49 9.17 -8.27
CA THR A 430 11.90 10.38 -9.01
C THR A 430 12.83 10.07 -10.18
N ARG A 431 12.92 8.84 -10.67
CA ARG A 431 13.84 8.48 -11.75
C ARG A 431 13.27 8.93 -13.10
N THR A 432 14.14 9.19 -14.07
CA THR A 432 13.72 9.65 -15.40
C THR A 432 13.00 8.56 -16.21
N ASN A 433 12.06 8.92 -17.07
CA ASN A 433 11.51 8.07 -18.11
C ASN A 433 12.52 7.90 -19.26
N ASN A 434 13.50 7.01 -19.12
CA ASN A 434 14.55 6.81 -20.15
C ASN A 434 14.02 6.12 -21.44
N SER A 435 13.41 6.90 -22.34
CA SER A 435 13.13 6.61 -23.76
C SER A 435 12.64 5.19 -24.13
N GLY A 436 11.84 4.54 -23.28
CA GLY A 436 11.17 3.29 -23.62
C GLY A 436 10.70 2.44 -22.42
N PRO A 437 9.73 1.54 -22.62
CA PRO A 437 9.03 0.77 -21.58
C PRO A 437 9.86 -0.33 -20.88
N SER A 438 11.19 -0.30 -20.99
CA SER A 438 12.08 -1.36 -20.46
C SER A 438 13.32 -0.84 -19.72
N ASN A 439 13.45 0.47 -19.47
CA ASN A 439 14.61 1.03 -18.81
C ASN A 439 14.22 1.60 -17.45
N ASN A 440 14.77 1.05 -16.37
CA ASN A 440 14.78 1.73 -15.08
C ASN A 440 15.40 3.11 -15.30
N GLY A 441 14.68 4.16 -14.94
CA GLY A 441 15.08 5.53 -15.16
C GLY A 441 16.47 5.88 -14.62
N ALA A 442 17.06 6.99 -15.05
CA ALA A 442 18.26 7.49 -14.41
C ALA A 442 17.89 8.09 -13.05
N THR A 443 18.71 7.84 -12.03
CA THR A 443 18.61 8.51 -10.72
C THR A 443 18.73 10.01 -10.91
N THR A 444 17.76 10.78 -10.38
CA THR A 444 17.76 12.24 -10.50
C THR A 444 18.25 12.92 -9.25
N ARG A 445 18.24 12.26 -8.08
CA ARG A 445 18.58 12.86 -6.78
C ARG A 445 17.59 13.93 -6.31
N ILE A 446 16.47 14.07 -7.01
CA ILE A 446 15.36 14.90 -6.58
C ILE A 446 14.65 14.17 -5.44
N GLY A 447 14.13 14.93 -4.48
CA GLY A 447 13.38 14.33 -3.39
C GLY A 447 12.47 15.32 -2.67
N LEU A 448 11.36 14.83 -2.17
CA LEU A 448 10.52 15.52 -1.22
C LEU A 448 10.53 14.77 0.10
N TRP A 449 10.59 15.52 1.19
CA TRP A 449 10.66 14.94 2.53
C TRP A 449 9.85 15.72 3.54
N ASN A 450 9.58 15.10 4.69
CA ASN A 450 8.93 15.76 5.82
C ASN A 450 7.62 16.46 5.42
N ILE A 451 6.87 15.85 4.49
CA ILE A 451 5.61 16.37 3.97
C ILE A 451 4.63 16.51 5.15
N SER A 452 4.07 17.69 5.38
CA SER A 452 3.16 17.90 6.51
C SER A 452 1.84 17.16 6.31
N ASN A 453 0.98 17.17 7.35
CA ASN A 453 -0.42 16.83 7.15
C ASN A 453 -1.08 17.81 6.16
N SER A 454 -2.12 17.34 5.47
CA SER A 454 -2.91 18.16 4.57
C SER A 454 -3.56 19.33 5.31
N ASP A 455 -3.38 20.53 4.79
CA ASP A 455 -3.96 21.79 5.28
C ASP A 455 -3.88 22.82 4.14
N SER A 456 -4.61 23.93 4.28
CA SER A 456 -4.50 25.14 3.45
C SER A 456 -3.07 25.64 3.26
N THR A 457 -2.16 25.31 4.18
CA THR A 457 -0.73 25.53 4.05
C THR A 457 0.02 24.28 4.48
N MET A 458 0.70 23.65 3.54
CA MET A 458 1.54 22.48 3.80
C MET A 458 3.02 22.86 3.85
N THR A 459 3.85 22.01 4.44
CA THR A 459 5.30 22.14 4.41
C THR A 459 5.98 20.88 3.90
N ALA A 460 7.07 21.03 3.16
CA ALA A 460 7.95 19.92 2.76
C ALA A 460 9.39 20.42 2.59
N ASP A 461 10.37 19.53 2.71
CA ASP A 461 11.71 19.79 2.20
C ASP A 461 11.74 19.42 0.71
N LEU A 462 12.35 20.26 -0.12
CA LEU A 462 12.44 20.11 -1.57
C LEU A 462 13.92 19.99 -1.98
N ASP A 463 14.33 18.80 -2.39
CA ASP A 463 15.70 18.49 -2.80
C ASP A 463 15.84 18.47 -4.33
N VAL A 464 16.90 19.12 -4.83
CA VAL A 464 17.35 19.01 -6.24
C VAL A 464 18.74 18.35 -6.35
N ASP A 465 19.29 17.90 -5.22
CA ASP A 465 20.40 16.94 -5.09
C ASP A 465 20.21 16.23 -3.72
N TRP A 466 20.90 15.12 -3.47
CA TRP A 466 20.71 14.38 -2.21
C TRP A 466 21.07 15.24 -0.98
N SER A 467 20.11 15.47 -0.08
CA SER A 467 20.38 16.18 1.20
C SER A 467 20.98 15.28 2.29
N ARG A 468 20.74 13.97 2.20
CA ARG A 468 20.89 13.03 3.31
C ARG A 468 21.47 11.67 2.89
N PRO A 469 22.09 10.94 3.83
CA PRO A 469 22.45 9.54 3.62
C PRO A 469 21.20 8.67 3.62
N TRP A 470 21.32 7.50 3.02
CA TRP A 470 20.28 6.48 3.00
C TRP A 470 20.90 5.10 3.16
N PRO A 471 21.16 4.67 4.41
CA PRO A 471 21.57 3.31 4.70
C PRO A 471 20.46 2.32 4.31
N LEU A 472 20.86 1.21 3.71
CA LEU A 472 20.02 0.06 3.36
C LEU A 472 20.69 -1.22 3.85
N GLU A 473 19.89 -2.19 4.26
CA GLU A 473 20.32 -3.58 4.40
C GLU A 473 20.48 -4.20 3.01
N VAL A 474 21.62 -4.85 2.74
CA VAL A 474 21.93 -5.42 1.42
C VAL A 474 22.52 -6.82 1.56
N GLY A 475 21.92 -7.80 0.89
CA GLY A 475 22.36 -9.20 0.87
C GLY A 475 21.21 -10.17 1.14
N ALA A 476 21.44 -11.47 0.95
CA ALA A 476 20.50 -12.50 1.43
C ALA A 476 20.50 -12.56 2.97
N ASP A 477 21.67 -12.32 3.57
CA ASP A 477 21.89 -12.34 5.03
C ASP A 477 22.55 -11.01 5.46
N PRO A 478 21.78 -9.90 5.58
CA PRO A 478 22.33 -8.58 5.86
C PRO A 478 22.81 -8.42 7.30
N TYR A 479 22.46 -9.33 8.20
CA TYR A 479 22.88 -9.34 9.59
C TYR A 479 23.10 -10.77 10.10
N GLN A 480 23.82 -10.89 11.20
CA GLN A 480 24.12 -12.14 11.88
C GLN A 480 24.09 -11.93 13.39
N PHE A 481 23.37 -12.81 14.08
CA PHE A 481 23.53 -13.05 15.51
C PHE A 481 24.51 -14.21 15.66
N ASP A 482 25.73 -13.90 16.11
CA ASP A 482 26.84 -14.85 16.24
C ASP A 482 26.98 -15.29 17.70
N ASP A 483 26.80 -16.59 17.92
CA ASP A 483 26.92 -17.31 19.18
C ASP A 483 28.27 -18.02 19.32
N SER A 484 29.26 -17.73 18.47
CA SER A 484 30.55 -18.42 18.53
C SER A 484 31.27 -18.28 19.90
N PRO A 485 32.14 -19.25 20.25
CA PRO A 485 32.96 -19.17 21.47
C PRO A 485 33.81 -17.89 21.53
N PRO A 486 34.05 -17.31 22.73
CA PRO A 486 33.82 -17.88 24.06
C PRO A 486 32.46 -17.51 24.70
N GLY A 487 31.58 -16.83 23.96
CA GLY A 487 30.31 -16.28 24.47
C GLY A 487 29.13 -17.23 24.37
N GLY A 488 29.06 -18.03 23.31
CA GLY A 488 28.17 -19.17 23.15
C GLY A 488 28.94 -20.40 22.64
N ASP A 489 28.27 -21.30 21.93
CA ASP A 489 28.83 -22.57 21.47
C ASP A 489 29.01 -22.74 19.95
N GLY A 490 28.40 -21.86 19.13
CA GLY A 490 28.56 -21.83 17.67
C GLY A 490 27.63 -22.78 16.89
N ASP A 491 26.53 -23.22 17.48
CA ASP A 491 25.55 -24.10 16.81
C ASP A 491 24.47 -23.34 15.99
N ASN A 492 24.46 -22.01 16.07
CA ASN A 492 23.51 -21.06 15.49
C ASN A 492 22.14 -21.03 16.19
N VAL A 493 22.07 -21.41 17.46
CA VAL A 493 20.91 -21.29 18.33
C VAL A 493 21.26 -20.32 19.45
N LEU A 494 20.44 -19.29 19.65
CA LEU A 494 20.73 -18.28 20.68
C LEU A 494 20.20 -18.75 22.04
N GLU A 495 21.04 -19.34 22.86
CA GLU A 495 20.62 -20.09 24.05
C GLU A 495 20.69 -19.29 25.37
N PRO A 496 19.95 -19.72 26.40
CA PRO A 496 20.06 -19.15 27.74
C PRO A 496 21.49 -19.09 28.27
N GLY A 497 21.87 -17.92 28.80
CA GLY A 497 23.19 -17.68 29.39
C GLY A 497 24.29 -17.31 28.39
N GLU A 498 24.03 -17.41 27.09
CA GLU A 498 25.02 -17.08 26.07
C GLU A 498 25.20 -15.56 25.91
N THR A 499 26.40 -15.20 25.48
CA THR A 499 26.73 -13.85 24.99
C THR A 499 26.73 -13.85 23.47
N ILE A 500 25.81 -13.09 22.89
CA ILE A 500 25.61 -13.00 21.45
C ILE A 500 26.27 -11.75 20.90
N SER A 501 27.01 -11.93 19.80
CA SER A 501 27.63 -10.86 19.02
C SER A 501 26.80 -10.55 17.79
N PHE A 502 26.33 -9.32 17.66
CA PHE A 502 25.58 -8.87 16.50
C PHE A 502 26.45 -8.13 15.49
N TYR A 503 26.37 -8.58 14.24
CA TYR A 503 26.97 -7.94 13.08
C TYR A 503 25.90 -7.60 12.03
N CYS A 504 26.04 -6.46 11.39
CA CYS A 504 25.20 -6.05 10.28
C CYS A 504 26.02 -5.43 9.16
N THR A 505 25.57 -5.63 7.93
CA THR A 505 26.15 -5.07 6.71
C THR A 505 25.17 -4.07 6.09
N LEU A 506 25.59 -2.81 6.04
CA LEU A 506 24.80 -1.70 5.52
C LEU A 506 25.44 -1.15 4.25
N THR A 507 24.63 -0.74 3.28
CA THR A 507 25.09 0.02 2.10
C THR A 507 24.43 1.38 2.09
N ASN A 508 25.18 2.45 1.84
CA ASN A 508 24.62 3.79 1.71
C ASN A 508 24.48 4.17 0.23
N VAL A 509 23.27 4.54 -0.20
CA VAL A 509 22.96 4.73 -1.63
C VAL A 509 22.67 6.18 -2.03
N MET A 510 22.70 7.12 -1.07
CA MET A 510 22.54 8.55 -1.33
C MET A 510 23.81 9.31 -0.95
N ARG A 511 23.68 10.41 -0.19
CA ARG A 511 24.82 11.24 0.21
C ARG A 511 25.73 10.47 1.19
N PRO A 512 27.06 10.66 1.17
CA PRO A 512 27.99 10.07 2.14
C PRO A 512 27.51 10.13 3.59
N ALA A 513 27.55 8.98 4.28
CA ALA A 513 27.25 8.87 5.71
C ALA A 513 28.55 9.05 6.50
N HIS A 514 28.57 10.01 7.41
CA HIS A 514 29.67 10.31 8.33
C HIS A 514 29.24 10.09 9.78
N ASN A 515 30.21 9.81 10.66
CA ASN A 515 30.00 9.69 12.10
C ASN A 515 28.84 8.74 12.46
N ALA A 516 28.67 7.68 11.67
CA ALA A 516 27.53 6.81 11.79
C ALA A 516 27.62 5.98 13.08
N THR A 517 26.51 5.85 13.80
CA THR A 517 26.33 4.93 14.92
C THR A 517 25.24 3.93 14.59
N ILE A 518 25.40 2.72 15.12
CA ILE A 518 24.42 1.65 15.03
C ILE A 518 24.06 1.25 16.45
N LEU A 519 22.76 1.29 16.76
CA LEU A 519 22.17 0.89 18.03
C LEU A 519 21.23 -0.28 17.75
N LEU A 520 21.33 -1.36 18.53
CA LEU A 520 20.35 -2.44 18.53
C LEU A 520 19.56 -2.39 19.84
N ALA A 521 18.25 -2.57 19.75
CA ALA A 521 17.37 -2.58 20.92
C ALA A 521 16.25 -3.61 20.77
N THR A 522 15.78 -4.14 21.90
CA THR A 522 14.56 -4.94 22.01
C THR A 522 13.90 -4.62 23.36
N ASP A 523 12.58 -4.78 23.44
CA ASP A 523 11.82 -4.68 24.69
C ASP A 523 11.82 -6.00 25.49
N ASN A 524 12.49 -7.04 24.98
CA ASN A 524 12.53 -8.35 25.62
C ASN A 524 13.36 -8.34 26.92
N PRO A 525 12.76 -8.67 28.08
CA PRO A 525 13.45 -8.63 29.36
C PRO A 525 14.53 -9.70 29.53
N ASN A 526 14.58 -10.70 28.63
CA ASN A 526 15.59 -11.76 28.65
C ASN A 526 16.88 -11.35 27.92
N VAL A 527 16.90 -10.17 27.28
CA VAL A 527 18.07 -9.63 26.59
C VAL A 527 18.68 -8.52 27.43
N THR A 528 19.96 -8.67 27.79
CA THR A 528 20.72 -7.63 28.50
C THR A 528 21.90 -7.17 27.64
N PHE A 529 21.80 -5.99 27.04
CA PHE A 529 22.90 -5.41 26.27
C PHE A 529 24.10 -5.05 27.15
N THR A 530 25.27 -5.56 26.79
CA THR A 530 26.57 -5.16 27.36
C THR A 530 27.24 -4.08 26.50
N VAL A 531 27.02 -4.13 25.19
CA VAL A 531 27.42 -3.12 24.20
C VAL A 531 26.24 -2.85 23.26
N PRO A 532 25.33 -1.91 23.57
CA PRO A 532 24.13 -1.68 22.77
C PRO A 532 24.40 -0.89 21.48
N GLU A 533 25.46 -0.09 21.45
CA GLU A 533 25.76 0.84 20.36
C GLU A 533 27.24 0.77 19.95
N VAL A 534 27.48 0.80 18.65
CA VAL A 534 28.83 0.88 18.06
C VAL A 534 28.92 2.04 17.07
N SER A 535 30.06 2.73 17.07
CA SER A 535 30.37 3.74 16.05
C SER A 535 31.07 3.10 14.86
N LEU A 536 30.67 3.47 13.65
CA LEU A 536 31.33 3.04 12.42
C LEU A 536 32.58 3.89 12.19
N THR A 537 33.71 3.21 12.00
CA THR A 537 35.05 3.81 11.99
C THR A 537 35.38 4.59 10.72
N SER A 538 34.57 4.44 9.67
CA SER A 538 34.74 5.09 8.38
C SER A 538 33.43 5.70 7.92
N SER A 539 33.51 6.82 7.19
CA SER A 539 32.41 7.18 6.32
C SER A 539 32.21 6.11 5.27
N PHE A 540 30.96 5.74 4.99
CA PHE A 540 30.65 4.78 3.94
C PHE A 540 29.77 5.46 2.88
N ASP A 541 30.29 5.42 1.65
CA ASP A 541 29.65 5.90 0.43
C ASP A 541 28.95 4.70 -0.25
N ASP A 542 28.80 4.73 -1.58
CA ASP A 542 28.21 3.70 -2.48
C ASP A 542 28.89 2.31 -2.39
N GLY A 543 28.90 1.71 -1.20
CA GLY A 543 29.55 0.46 -0.87
C GLY A 543 29.07 -0.09 0.48
N SER A 544 29.23 -1.40 0.65
CA SER A 544 28.79 -2.10 1.86
C SER A 544 29.80 -1.96 3.00
N TYR A 545 29.29 -1.74 4.21
CA TYR A 545 30.05 -1.64 5.44
C TYR A 545 29.50 -2.62 6.48
N THR A 546 30.39 -3.47 7.01
CA THR A 546 30.10 -4.33 8.15
C THR A 546 30.78 -3.75 9.39
N ASN A 547 30.08 -3.70 10.53
CA ASN A 547 30.69 -3.27 11.79
C ASN A 547 31.85 -4.20 12.18
N LEU A 548 33.01 -3.61 12.48
CA LEU A 548 34.21 -4.35 12.90
C LEU A 548 34.20 -4.76 14.38
N SER A 549 33.39 -4.05 15.18
CA SER A 549 33.15 -4.37 16.59
C SER A 549 31.69 -4.75 16.72
N PRO A 550 31.37 -5.89 17.36
CA PRO A 550 29.99 -6.33 17.52
C PRO A 550 29.24 -5.42 18.50
N ILE A 551 27.93 -5.37 18.32
CA ILE A 551 27.01 -5.07 19.42
C ILE A 551 26.89 -6.37 20.23
N GLU A 552 26.92 -6.29 21.55
CA GLU A 552 26.92 -7.47 22.42
C GLU A 552 25.74 -7.43 23.39
N PHE A 553 25.10 -8.58 23.58
CA PHE A 553 24.10 -8.79 24.63
C PHE A 553 24.20 -10.20 25.21
N VAL A 554 23.70 -10.35 26.43
CA VAL A 554 23.64 -11.62 27.15
C VAL A 554 22.18 -12.04 27.30
N LEU A 555 21.92 -13.32 27.06
CA LEU A 555 20.62 -13.92 27.27
C LEU A 555 20.45 -14.38 28.72
N ALA A 556 19.23 -14.23 29.26
CA ALA A 556 18.92 -14.64 30.62
C ALA A 556 19.16 -16.15 30.83
N ASP A 557 19.54 -16.53 32.06
CA ASP A 557 19.83 -17.93 32.40
C ASP A 557 18.62 -18.87 32.30
N ALA A 558 17.41 -18.36 32.10
CA ALA A 558 16.24 -19.18 31.80
C ALA A 558 15.11 -18.34 31.21
N PHE A 559 14.51 -18.81 30.12
CA PHE A 559 13.34 -18.19 29.51
C PHE A 559 12.54 -19.19 28.66
N VAL A 560 11.32 -18.80 28.26
CA VAL A 560 10.53 -19.55 27.28
C VAL A 560 10.99 -19.12 25.89
N PRO A 561 11.39 -20.05 24.99
CA PRO A 561 11.81 -19.70 23.64
C PRO A 561 10.78 -18.85 22.91
N VAL A 562 11.25 -17.82 22.20
CA VAL A 562 10.40 -16.80 21.59
C VAL A 562 11.03 -16.24 20.31
N ILE A 563 10.21 -15.97 19.29
CA ILE A 563 10.64 -15.17 18.14
C ILE A 563 10.63 -13.70 18.58
N ASP A 564 11.80 -13.08 18.68
CA ASP A 564 11.94 -11.72 19.16
C ASP A 564 12.14 -10.71 18.03
N SER A 565 11.66 -9.48 18.23
CA SER A 565 11.85 -8.37 17.28
C SER A 565 12.84 -7.37 17.85
N PHE A 566 13.90 -7.09 17.10
CA PHE A 566 14.89 -6.07 17.39
C PHE A 566 14.72 -4.86 16.48
N THR A 567 14.96 -3.67 17.02
CA THR A 567 15.06 -2.43 16.24
C THR A 567 16.53 -2.07 16.08
N LEU A 568 17.01 -2.06 14.84
CA LEU A 568 18.32 -1.55 14.46
C LEU A 568 18.19 -0.09 14.06
N THR A 569 18.80 0.81 14.83
CA THR A 569 18.79 2.26 14.57
C THR A 569 20.15 2.70 14.06
N VAL A 570 20.19 3.24 12.84
CA VAL A 570 21.38 3.83 12.24
C VAL A 570 21.25 5.34 12.26
N THR A 571 22.17 6.02 12.94
CA THR A 571 22.21 7.49 12.98
C THR A 571 23.48 7.98 12.30
N SER A 572 23.37 8.95 11.39
CA SER A 572 24.54 9.47 10.65
C SER A 572 24.41 10.94 10.26
N ASP A 573 25.56 11.54 9.98
CA ASP A 573 25.70 12.90 9.46
C ASP A 573 25.94 12.85 7.94
N SER A 574 25.48 13.86 7.20
CA SER A 574 25.77 14.01 5.76
C SER A 574 27.03 14.85 5.45
N THR A 575 27.76 15.26 6.48
CA THR A 575 29.00 16.04 6.40
C THR A 575 30.09 15.53 7.36
N PRO A 576 31.38 15.75 7.05
CA PRO A 576 32.47 15.31 7.92
C PRO A 576 32.63 16.09 9.24
N SER A 577 32.04 17.28 9.35
CA SER A 577 32.16 18.16 10.52
C SER A 577 30.83 18.22 11.26
N ASN A 578 30.81 17.79 12.53
CA ASN A 578 29.69 17.91 13.48
C ASN A 578 29.21 19.38 13.72
N GLU A 579 29.66 20.34 12.92
CA GLU A 579 29.31 21.75 12.98
C GLU A 579 28.25 22.07 11.92
N GLY A 580 26.97 21.89 12.29
CA GLY A 580 25.84 22.50 11.57
C GLY A 580 25.03 21.60 10.63
N SER A 581 25.25 20.28 10.63
CA SER A 581 24.48 19.28 9.89
C SER A 581 23.28 18.74 10.69
N ALA A 582 22.22 18.37 9.97
CA ALA A 582 21.12 17.58 10.54
C ALA A 582 21.58 16.13 10.69
N TRP A 583 21.28 15.52 11.84
CA TRP A 583 21.43 14.08 12.05
C TRP A 583 20.28 13.34 11.37
N TYR A 584 20.59 12.27 10.64
CA TYR A 584 19.62 11.43 9.96
C TYR A 584 19.56 10.08 10.64
N THR A 585 18.35 9.59 10.88
CA THR A 585 18.09 8.31 11.54
C THR A 585 17.26 7.42 10.63
N THR A 586 17.70 6.17 10.48
CA THR A 586 17.00 5.10 9.77
C THR A 586 16.83 3.93 10.73
N GLU A 587 15.65 3.32 10.75
CA GLU A 587 15.33 2.17 11.61
C GLU A 587 14.99 0.95 10.75
N PHE A 588 15.48 -0.21 11.15
CA PHE A 588 15.16 -1.52 10.56
C PHE A 588 14.58 -2.43 11.65
N GLN A 589 13.61 -3.26 11.27
CA GLN A 589 13.04 -4.29 12.15
C GLN A 589 13.66 -5.63 11.78
N LEU A 590 14.35 -6.23 12.74
CA LEU A 590 15.01 -7.52 12.61
C LEU A 590 14.29 -8.53 13.48
N GLU A 591 14.25 -9.79 13.05
CA GLU A 591 13.70 -10.88 13.87
C GLU A 591 14.65 -12.06 13.91
N THR A 592 14.66 -12.72 15.07
CA THR A 592 15.43 -13.95 15.31
C THR A 592 14.81 -14.75 16.45
N ASP A 593 15.11 -16.05 16.50
CA ASP A 593 14.66 -16.93 17.56
C ASP A 593 15.59 -16.77 18.78
N LEU A 594 15.02 -16.52 19.95
CA LEU A 594 15.70 -16.64 21.23
C LEU A 594 15.33 -18.01 21.81
N GLY A 595 16.33 -18.84 22.04
CA GLY A 595 16.22 -20.22 22.51
C GLY A 595 15.92 -21.22 21.39
N PRO A 596 16.15 -22.53 21.65
CA PRO A 596 15.96 -23.57 20.64
C PRO A 596 14.48 -23.73 20.26
N PRO A 597 14.17 -23.94 18.97
CA PRO A 597 12.83 -24.29 18.52
C PRO A 597 12.25 -25.50 19.24
N GLN A 598 11.01 -25.37 19.74
CA GLN A 598 10.38 -26.42 20.55
C GLN A 598 9.35 -27.25 19.77
N ILE A 599 9.01 -26.81 18.56
CA ILE A 599 8.01 -27.45 17.69
C ILE A 599 8.63 -27.77 16.34
N LEU A 600 8.51 -29.03 15.93
CA LEU A 600 8.78 -29.46 14.56
C LEU A 600 7.46 -29.66 13.80
N ILE A 601 7.32 -28.99 12.67
CA ILE A 601 6.26 -29.25 11.69
C ILE A 601 6.82 -30.25 10.68
N VAL A 602 6.22 -31.43 10.59
CA VAL A 602 6.55 -32.40 9.54
C VAL A 602 5.56 -32.19 8.40
N ASP A 603 6.07 -31.62 7.33
CA ASP A 603 5.36 -31.40 6.08
C ASP A 603 5.42 -32.66 5.22
N ASP A 604 4.32 -33.42 5.23
CA ASP A 604 4.13 -34.67 4.51
C ASP A 604 3.00 -34.55 3.46
N ASP A 605 2.98 -33.43 2.74
CA ASP A 605 1.92 -33.12 1.78
C ASP A 605 2.29 -33.21 0.30
N ARG A 606 3.54 -33.61 0.03
CA ARG A 606 4.15 -33.74 -1.31
C ARG A 606 4.51 -32.40 -1.97
N GLY A 607 4.91 -31.43 -1.16
CA GLY A 607 5.42 -30.13 -1.61
C GLY A 607 4.30 -29.18 -2.02
N ALA A 608 3.13 -29.32 -1.40
CA ALA A 608 2.14 -28.25 -1.34
C ALA A 608 2.50 -27.32 -0.18
N ASP A 609 1.82 -26.18 -0.07
CA ASP A 609 2.15 -25.14 0.92
C ASP A 609 1.17 -25.19 2.12
N TYR A 610 0.77 -26.39 2.60
CA TYR A 610 -0.22 -26.48 3.71
C TYR A 610 0.39 -26.22 5.09
N GLU A 611 1.70 -26.39 5.23
CA GLU A 611 2.53 -26.05 6.38
C GLU A 611 2.50 -24.56 6.70
N ASP A 612 2.31 -23.69 5.69
CA ASP A 612 2.17 -22.22 5.86
C ASP A 612 1.12 -21.87 6.90
N VAL A 613 0.04 -22.65 6.98
CA VAL A 613 -1.03 -22.43 7.97
C VAL A 613 -0.51 -22.61 9.40
N TYR A 614 0.35 -23.61 9.62
CA TYR A 614 0.94 -23.87 10.94
C TYR A 614 2.04 -22.85 11.24
N HIS A 615 2.89 -22.55 10.24
CA HIS A 615 3.92 -21.52 10.31
C HIS A 615 3.34 -20.16 10.71
N ASP A 616 2.35 -19.65 9.96
CA ASP A 616 1.71 -18.35 10.19
C ASP A 616 1.10 -18.24 11.59
N ILE A 617 0.54 -19.34 12.11
CA ILE A 617 -0.07 -19.35 13.44
C ILE A 617 1.01 -19.30 14.50
N LEU A 618 2.04 -20.14 14.43
CA LEU A 618 3.13 -20.16 15.41
C LEU A 618 3.94 -18.85 15.37
N TYR A 619 4.24 -18.35 14.18
CA TYR A 619 4.93 -17.08 13.95
C TYR A 619 4.17 -15.90 14.56
N ARG A 620 2.85 -15.78 14.33
CA ARG A 620 2.02 -14.73 14.96
C ARG A 620 1.92 -14.86 16.47
N GLN A 621 2.07 -16.07 17.02
CA GLN A 621 2.15 -16.32 18.46
C GLN A 621 3.57 -16.17 19.03
N ARG A 622 4.56 -15.81 18.18
CA ARG A 622 5.98 -15.67 18.52
C ARG A 622 6.61 -16.96 19.05
N ILE A 623 6.23 -18.11 18.51
CA ILE A 623 6.73 -19.43 18.92
C ILE A 623 7.77 -19.95 17.90
N PRO A 624 9.04 -20.12 18.31
CA PRO A 624 10.09 -20.73 17.47
C PRO A 624 9.74 -22.15 17.04
N HIS A 625 9.91 -22.43 15.75
CA HIS A 625 9.56 -23.72 15.16
C HIS A 625 10.38 -24.00 13.89
N VAL A 626 10.49 -25.28 13.54
CA VAL A 626 11.21 -25.76 12.35
C VAL A 626 10.26 -26.53 11.45
N ILE A 627 10.46 -26.46 10.13
CA ILE A 627 9.72 -27.23 9.15
C ILE A 627 10.64 -28.31 8.56
N HIS A 628 10.17 -29.55 8.56
CA HIS A 628 10.82 -30.68 7.89
C HIS A 628 10.01 -31.09 6.66
N HIS A 629 10.49 -30.69 5.49
CA HIS A 629 9.87 -31.02 4.20
C HIS A 629 10.22 -32.46 3.80
N LYS A 630 9.27 -33.38 3.96
CA LYS A 630 9.50 -34.81 3.70
C LYS A 630 9.70 -35.11 2.21
N ASP A 631 9.11 -34.32 1.33
CA ASP A 631 9.22 -34.49 -0.12
C ASP A 631 10.69 -34.38 -0.62
N THR A 632 11.48 -33.55 0.06
CA THR A 632 12.88 -33.24 -0.27
C THR A 632 13.87 -33.92 0.67
N ALA A 633 13.57 -34.00 1.97
CA ALA A 633 14.46 -34.56 2.99
C ALA A 633 14.16 -36.04 3.35
N GLY A 634 13.02 -36.59 2.89
CA GLY A 634 12.54 -37.91 3.30
C GLY A 634 11.96 -37.92 4.72
N SER A 635 11.54 -39.08 5.22
CA SER A 635 11.01 -39.22 6.57
C SER A 635 12.04 -38.80 7.64
N PRO A 636 11.68 -37.96 8.63
CA PRO A 636 12.58 -37.63 9.72
C PRO A 636 12.93 -38.89 10.54
N LEU A 637 14.14 -38.91 11.10
CA LEU A 637 14.55 -39.98 12.02
C LEU A 637 13.91 -39.77 13.40
N GLY A 638 13.74 -40.85 14.16
CA GLY A 638 13.25 -40.76 15.54
C GLY A 638 14.11 -39.84 16.43
N SER A 639 15.42 -39.87 16.24
CA SER A 639 16.37 -38.99 16.94
C SER A 639 16.19 -37.51 16.59
N THR A 640 15.80 -37.19 15.35
CA THR A 640 15.47 -35.82 14.94
C THR A 640 14.20 -35.35 15.64
N LEU A 641 13.16 -36.19 15.68
CA LEU A 641 11.92 -35.84 16.38
C LEU A 641 12.16 -35.59 17.87
N GLN A 642 13.03 -36.38 18.51
CA GLN A 642 13.36 -36.30 19.94
C GLN A 642 14.05 -35.00 20.35
N GLN A 643 14.56 -34.19 19.42
CA GLN A 643 15.10 -32.86 19.71
C GLN A 643 14.01 -31.84 20.04
N TYR A 644 12.74 -32.15 19.74
CA TYR A 644 11.63 -31.22 19.89
C TYR A 644 10.67 -31.69 20.99
N HIS A 645 10.24 -30.73 21.80
CA HIS A 645 9.22 -30.97 22.83
C HIS A 645 7.87 -31.38 22.24
N MET A 646 7.56 -30.91 21.03
CA MET A 646 6.35 -31.27 20.28
C MET A 646 6.61 -31.44 18.78
N VAL A 647 5.87 -32.36 18.16
CA VAL A 647 5.87 -32.56 16.71
C VAL A 647 4.44 -32.44 16.17
N PHE A 648 4.26 -31.65 15.12
CA PHE A 648 3.02 -31.53 14.36
C PHE A 648 3.20 -32.18 13.00
N TRP A 649 2.61 -33.36 12.81
CA TRP A 649 2.66 -34.08 11.55
C TRP A 649 1.35 -33.89 10.79
N HIS A 650 1.41 -33.23 9.64
CA HIS A 650 0.26 -33.09 8.76
C HIS A 650 0.53 -33.69 7.39
N THR A 651 -0.53 -34.04 6.67
CA THR A 651 -0.38 -34.66 5.35
C THR A 651 -0.96 -33.88 4.20
N GLY A 652 -1.82 -32.86 4.41
CA GLY A 652 -2.29 -31.91 3.38
C GLY A 652 -3.11 -32.44 2.17
N ASP A 653 -2.75 -33.61 1.62
CA ASP A 653 -3.30 -34.25 0.43
C ASP A 653 -4.46 -35.21 0.77
N PHE A 654 -5.37 -35.36 -0.19
CA PHE A 654 -6.47 -36.32 -0.18
C PHE A 654 -6.06 -37.75 -0.57
N ALA A 655 -4.76 -37.99 -0.81
CA ALA A 655 -4.29 -39.25 -1.38
C ALA A 655 -3.97 -40.34 -0.34
N ASP A 656 -4.39 -41.56 -0.65
CA ASP A 656 -3.94 -42.77 0.03
C ASP A 656 -2.49 -43.10 -0.39
N SER A 657 -1.47 -42.54 0.28
CA SER A 657 -0.04 -42.93 0.22
C SER A 657 0.90 -41.85 0.79
N VAL A 658 0.51 -41.13 1.84
CA VAL A 658 1.36 -40.11 2.50
C VAL A 658 2.27 -40.75 3.54
N PHE A 659 1.70 -41.59 4.42
CA PHE A 659 2.50 -42.38 5.38
C PHE A 659 3.20 -43.62 4.79
N ASP A 660 4.38 -43.94 5.29
CA ASP A 660 5.11 -45.18 5.04
C ASP A 660 5.63 -45.84 6.34
N ALA A 661 6.39 -46.92 6.20
CA ALA A 661 6.89 -47.68 7.35
C ALA A 661 8.00 -46.95 8.15
N ASN A 662 8.75 -46.05 7.50
CA ASN A 662 9.78 -45.25 8.16
C ASN A 662 9.13 -44.20 9.06
N ASP A 663 8.04 -43.57 8.60
CA ASP A 663 7.27 -42.61 9.40
C ASP A 663 6.77 -43.25 10.70
N VAL A 664 6.15 -44.42 10.59
CA VAL A 664 5.66 -45.18 11.75
C VAL A 664 6.79 -45.55 12.69
N THR A 665 7.97 -45.89 12.16
CA THR A 665 9.14 -46.23 12.97
C THR A 665 9.67 -45.01 13.73
N ALA A 666 9.77 -43.85 13.07
CA ALA A 666 10.21 -42.59 13.69
C ALA A 666 9.23 -42.13 14.78
N MET A 667 7.92 -42.11 14.48
CA MET A 667 6.89 -41.73 15.45
C MET A 667 6.88 -42.64 16.67
N LYS A 668 7.08 -43.96 16.51
CA LYS A 668 7.19 -44.88 17.65
C LYS A 668 8.39 -44.57 18.52
N SER A 669 9.57 -44.38 17.90
CA SER A 669 10.80 -44.00 18.61
C SER A 669 10.61 -42.72 19.41
N TYR A 670 9.91 -41.74 18.84
CA TYR A 670 9.62 -40.47 19.51
C TYR A 670 8.68 -40.65 20.71
N PHE A 671 7.58 -41.38 20.53
CA PHE A 671 6.65 -41.66 21.63
C PHE A 671 7.25 -42.52 22.74
N ASP A 672 8.09 -43.51 22.39
CA ASP A 672 8.75 -44.36 23.38
C ASP A 672 9.70 -43.54 24.28
N ALA A 673 10.28 -42.46 23.74
CA ALA A 673 11.06 -41.47 24.48
C ALA A 673 10.21 -40.40 25.22
N GLY A 674 8.88 -40.51 25.20
CA GLY A 674 7.98 -39.57 25.90
C GLY A 674 7.53 -38.34 25.07
N GLY A 675 7.88 -38.28 23.79
CA GLY A 675 7.61 -37.14 22.92
C GLY A 675 6.12 -36.86 22.62
N ASN A 676 5.76 -35.60 22.41
CA ASN A 676 4.37 -35.18 22.19
C ASN A 676 4.08 -34.99 20.70
N LEU A 677 3.16 -35.77 20.12
CA LEU A 677 2.89 -35.74 18.68
C LEU A 677 1.41 -35.49 18.37
N MET A 678 1.15 -34.52 17.50
CA MET A 678 -0.12 -34.38 16.81
C MET A 678 -0.02 -34.97 15.41
N VAL A 679 -1.04 -35.74 15.00
CA VAL A 679 -1.26 -36.14 13.61
C VAL A 679 -2.57 -35.52 13.11
N SER A 680 -2.47 -34.69 12.07
CA SER A 680 -3.58 -34.00 11.41
C SER A 680 -3.70 -34.48 9.97
N THR A 681 -4.79 -35.16 9.62
CA THR A 681 -4.90 -35.85 8.32
C THR A 681 -6.35 -36.14 7.94
N ILE A 682 -6.67 -36.27 6.65
CA ILE A 682 -8.03 -36.61 6.18
C ILE A 682 -8.25 -38.12 6.14
N SER A 683 -7.33 -38.83 5.49
CA SER A 683 -7.37 -40.28 5.22
C SER A 683 -6.25 -41.07 5.92
N GLY A 684 -5.39 -40.38 6.68
CA GLY A 684 -4.21 -40.97 7.28
C GLY A 684 -4.54 -41.99 8.38
N ALA A 685 -5.69 -41.88 9.06
CA ALA A 685 -6.07 -42.88 10.06
C ALA A 685 -6.34 -44.26 9.41
N ARG A 686 -7.01 -44.30 8.26
CA ARG A 686 -7.18 -45.51 7.45
C ARG A 686 -5.84 -46.08 6.99
N GLN A 687 -4.95 -45.20 6.53
CA GLN A 687 -3.64 -45.59 6.01
C GLN A 687 -2.76 -46.16 7.13
N LEU A 688 -2.62 -45.45 8.25
CA LEU A 688 -1.87 -45.89 9.42
C LEU A 688 -2.44 -47.20 9.99
N HIS A 689 -3.76 -47.38 9.99
CA HIS A 689 -4.36 -48.66 10.39
C HIS A 689 -3.94 -49.81 9.46
N THR A 690 -3.86 -49.56 8.16
CA THR A 690 -3.45 -50.55 7.15
C THR A 690 -1.95 -50.88 7.25
N LEU A 691 -1.12 -49.87 7.50
CA LEU A 691 0.33 -50.01 7.68
C LEU A 691 0.65 -50.72 9.00
N ASP A 692 0.06 -50.25 10.09
CA ASP A 692 0.26 -50.77 11.43
C ASP A 692 -0.93 -50.46 12.37
N SER A 693 -1.92 -51.35 12.38
CA SER A 693 -3.05 -51.27 13.32
C SER A 693 -2.66 -51.27 14.81
N ALA A 694 -1.49 -51.80 15.16
CA ALA A 694 -0.99 -51.76 16.53
C ALA A 694 -0.41 -50.39 16.88
N PHE A 695 0.18 -49.67 15.91
CA PHE A 695 0.55 -48.27 16.09
C PHE A 695 -0.67 -47.39 16.42
N MET A 696 -1.74 -47.49 15.62
CA MET A 696 -2.99 -46.75 15.85
C MET A 696 -3.55 -46.97 17.26
N SER A 697 -3.63 -48.23 17.71
CA SER A 697 -4.22 -48.57 19.00
C SER A 697 -3.28 -48.29 20.19
N ASN A 698 -2.00 -48.64 20.08
CA ASN A 698 -1.05 -48.52 21.20
C ASN A 698 -0.50 -47.10 21.37
N TYR A 699 -0.36 -46.33 20.28
CA TYR A 699 0.27 -45.00 20.27
C TYR A 699 -0.71 -43.83 20.08
N LEU A 700 -1.68 -44.00 19.18
CA LEU A 700 -2.69 -42.95 18.93
C LEU A 700 -3.98 -43.17 19.71
N GLY A 701 -4.16 -44.30 20.40
CA GLY A 701 -5.37 -44.58 21.19
C GLY A 701 -6.63 -44.72 20.33
N ALA A 702 -6.47 -45.12 19.06
CA ALA A 702 -7.52 -45.09 18.05
C ALA A 702 -7.66 -46.43 17.32
N ILE A 703 -8.88 -46.79 16.92
CA ILE A 703 -9.15 -47.81 15.91
C ILE A 703 -9.90 -47.14 14.77
N TRP A 704 -9.44 -47.34 13.52
CA TRP A 704 -10.16 -46.86 12.35
C TRP A 704 -11.42 -47.71 12.12
N GLU A 705 -12.55 -47.05 11.84
CA GLU A 705 -13.84 -47.71 11.65
C GLU A 705 -14.33 -47.61 10.20
N SER A 706 -14.47 -46.38 9.71
CA SER A 706 -15.01 -46.05 8.38
C SER A 706 -14.67 -44.61 8.01
N SER A 707 -15.16 -44.12 6.88
CA SER A 707 -15.00 -42.72 6.49
C SER A 707 -16.36 -42.15 6.08
N LEU A 708 -16.60 -40.85 6.36
CA LEU A 708 -17.87 -40.18 6.06
C LEU A 708 -17.65 -38.71 5.67
N ALA A 709 -18.20 -38.29 4.53
CA ALA A 709 -18.24 -36.88 4.15
C ALA A 709 -19.13 -36.03 5.08
N TRP A 710 -18.54 -35.04 5.74
CA TRP A 710 -19.26 -34.13 6.64
C TRP A 710 -18.57 -32.76 6.75
N PRO A 711 -19.31 -31.63 6.75
CA PRO A 711 -18.70 -30.29 6.65
C PRO A 711 -18.54 -29.54 7.98
N PHE A 712 -19.03 -30.10 9.10
CA PHE A 712 -19.06 -29.43 10.41
C PHE A 712 -18.41 -30.28 11.49
N PHE A 713 -17.59 -29.66 12.33
CA PHE A 713 -16.92 -30.34 13.44
C PHE A 713 -17.33 -29.68 14.74
N GLN A 714 -17.69 -30.50 15.71
CA GLN A 714 -18.11 -30.06 17.03
C GLN A 714 -17.13 -30.63 18.05
N GLY A 715 -16.50 -29.74 18.82
CA GLY A 715 -15.68 -30.17 19.91
C GLY A 715 -16.52 -30.77 21.04
N VAL A 716 -15.97 -31.80 21.68
CA VAL A 716 -16.61 -32.55 22.77
C VAL A 716 -16.55 -31.73 24.06
N THR A 717 -17.70 -31.46 24.66
CA THR A 717 -17.80 -30.72 25.93
C THR A 717 -16.98 -31.41 27.03
N GLY A 718 -16.14 -30.63 27.71
CA GLY A 718 -15.23 -31.12 28.75
C GLY A 718 -13.96 -31.79 28.25
N SER A 719 -13.71 -31.85 26.93
CA SER A 719 -12.40 -32.19 26.38
C SER A 719 -11.50 -30.97 26.37
N GLU A 720 -10.24 -31.11 26.77
CA GLU A 720 -9.25 -30.01 26.77
C GLU A 720 -9.10 -29.38 25.38
N LEU A 721 -9.10 -30.21 24.33
CA LEU A 721 -9.04 -29.74 22.94
C LEU A 721 -10.40 -29.27 22.42
N GLY A 722 -11.47 -30.00 22.73
CA GLY A 722 -12.81 -29.82 22.14
C GLY A 722 -13.76 -28.88 22.89
N ASP A 723 -13.47 -28.48 24.12
CA ASP A 723 -14.50 -27.83 24.94
C ASP A 723 -14.93 -26.48 24.36
N ASN A 724 -16.23 -26.31 24.14
CA ASN A 724 -16.83 -25.11 23.55
C ASN A 724 -16.29 -24.70 22.17
N THR A 725 -15.76 -25.63 21.37
CA THR A 725 -15.27 -25.31 20.01
C THR A 725 -16.15 -25.85 18.91
N LYS A 726 -16.17 -25.14 17.77
CA LYS A 726 -16.83 -25.55 16.53
C LYS A 726 -15.99 -25.12 15.34
N TYR A 727 -15.83 -26.01 14.37
CA TYR A 727 -15.08 -25.75 13.16
C TYR A 727 -15.88 -26.16 11.92
N ARG A 728 -15.50 -25.60 10.78
CA ARG A 728 -16.06 -25.96 9.48
C ARG A 728 -15.03 -25.74 8.39
N TYR A 729 -15.22 -26.41 7.26
CA TYR A 729 -14.39 -26.19 6.08
C TYR A 729 -14.59 -24.82 5.44
N MET A 730 -13.57 -24.36 4.71
CA MET A 730 -13.64 -23.21 3.82
C MET A 730 -14.70 -23.42 2.72
N PRO A 731 -15.32 -22.36 2.20
CA PRO A 731 -16.30 -22.47 1.11
C PRO A 731 -15.71 -23.05 -0.19
N SER A 732 -14.40 -22.89 -0.38
CA SER A 732 -13.65 -23.25 -1.60
C SER A 732 -13.17 -24.70 -1.64
N VAL A 733 -13.28 -25.47 -0.54
CA VAL A 733 -12.72 -26.83 -0.50
C VAL A 733 -13.57 -27.77 -1.40
N PRO A 734 -12.98 -28.54 -2.35
CA PRO A 734 -13.72 -29.31 -3.36
C PRO A 734 -14.55 -30.51 -2.83
N SER A 735 -15.80 -30.31 -2.42
CA SER A 735 -16.68 -31.40 -1.93
C SER A 735 -17.02 -32.48 -2.98
N PRO A 736 -17.17 -33.78 -2.60
CA PRO A 736 -17.04 -34.34 -1.25
C PRO A 736 -15.69 -35.04 -0.97
N PHE A 737 -15.22 -34.96 0.27
CA PHE A 737 -14.13 -35.77 0.82
C PHE A 737 -14.57 -36.41 2.13
N ASP A 738 -14.17 -37.65 2.34
CA ASP A 738 -14.56 -38.47 3.48
C ASP A 738 -13.58 -38.26 4.65
N VAL A 739 -14.11 -37.89 5.81
CA VAL A 739 -13.35 -37.79 7.07
C VAL A 739 -13.30 -39.16 7.71
N ASP A 740 -12.11 -39.62 8.11
CA ASP A 740 -11.96 -40.88 8.82
C ASP A 740 -12.62 -40.83 10.20
N LEU A 741 -13.37 -41.87 10.52
CA LEU A 741 -14.02 -42.07 11.81
C LEU A 741 -13.23 -43.08 12.62
N VAL A 742 -13.03 -42.76 13.90
CA VAL A 742 -12.26 -43.58 14.82
C VAL A 742 -13.07 -43.94 16.06
N SER A 743 -12.73 -45.06 16.68
CA SER A 743 -13.20 -45.42 18.02
C SER A 743 -12.07 -45.35 19.04
N LEU A 744 -12.46 -45.11 20.30
CA LEU A 744 -11.54 -44.89 21.42
C LEU A 744 -10.95 -46.21 21.92
N VAL A 745 -9.66 -46.22 22.21
CA VAL A 745 -8.93 -47.31 22.89
C VAL A 745 -8.43 -46.85 24.26
N ASP A 746 -8.43 -47.77 25.23
CA ASP A 746 -7.92 -47.55 26.59
C ASP A 746 -8.48 -46.26 27.25
N SER A 747 -7.60 -45.37 27.69
CA SER A 747 -7.92 -44.10 28.34
C SER A 747 -7.96 -42.90 27.38
N SER A 748 -8.08 -43.13 26.07
CA SER A 748 -8.28 -42.04 25.11
C SER A 748 -9.61 -41.31 25.35
N GLN A 749 -9.62 -40.02 25.03
CA GLN A 749 -10.77 -39.14 25.18
C GLN A 749 -11.13 -38.53 23.84
N ALA A 750 -12.41 -38.59 23.45
CA ALA A 750 -12.91 -37.92 22.27
C ALA A 750 -12.74 -36.39 22.41
N ALA A 751 -12.20 -35.77 21.37
CA ALA A 751 -11.99 -34.33 21.30
C ALA A 751 -12.91 -33.67 20.27
N MET A 752 -13.17 -34.31 19.13
CA MET A 752 -14.00 -33.76 18.05
C MET A 752 -14.97 -34.82 17.52
N THR A 753 -16.17 -34.38 17.16
CA THR A 753 -17.15 -35.19 16.43
C THR A 753 -17.60 -34.50 15.14
N LEU A 754 -18.20 -35.28 14.25
CA LEU A 754 -18.93 -34.75 13.10
C LEU A 754 -20.19 -34.03 13.58
N GLY A 755 -20.16 -32.69 13.67
CA GLY A 755 -21.17 -31.87 14.32
C GLY A 755 -22.62 -32.28 14.00
N GLY A 756 -23.41 -32.55 15.03
CA GLY A 756 -24.76 -33.11 14.91
C GLY A 756 -24.82 -34.65 14.93
N ARG A 757 -23.66 -35.32 14.98
CA ARG A 757 -23.50 -36.77 15.16
C ARG A 757 -22.52 -37.09 16.29
N PRO A 758 -22.61 -38.28 16.89
CA PRO A 758 -21.67 -38.74 17.91
C PRO A 758 -20.38 -39.36 17.33
N ASP A 759 -20.26 -39.43 16.00
CA ASP A 759 -19.13 -40.05 15.30
C ASP A 759 -17.84 -39.24 15.54
N ILE A 760 -16.78 -39.89 16.04
CA ILE A 760 -15.54 -39.24 16.48
C ILE A 760 -14.58 -39.07 15.31
N CYS A 761 -14.08 -37.84 15.13
CA CYS A 761 -13.09 -37.45 14.13
C CYS A 761 -11.87 -36.76 14.76
N GLY A 762 -11.73 -36.84 16.07
CA GLY A 762 -10.55 -36.36 16.76
C GLY A 762 -10.54 -36.79 18.22
N LEU A 763 -9.37 -37.08 18.75
CA LEU A 763 -9.18 -37.56 20.12
C LEU A 763 -7.83 -37.14 20.68
N THR A 764 -7.73 -37.24 22.00
CA THR A 764 -6.51 -37.05 22.79
C THR A 764 -6.19 -38.34 23.52
N TYR A 765 -4.91 -38.67 23.67
CA TYR A 765 -4.46 -39.85 24.40
C TYR A 765 -3.25 -39.53 25.27
N ARG A 766 -3.27 -40.02 26.52
CA ARG A 766 -2.23 -39.78 27.53
C ARG A 766 -1.64 -41.09 28.02
N LYS A 767 -0.31 -41.19 27.96
CA LYS A 767 0.54 -42.25 28.55
C LYS A 767 1.77 -41.58 29.18
N SER A 768 2.97 -42.16 29.01
CA SER A 768 4.25 -41.49 29.26
C SER A 768 4.53 -40.34 28.28
N TYR A 769 3.76 -40.28 27.19
CA TYR A 769 3.69 -39.21 26.21
C TYR A 769 2.25 -38.72 26.05
N ASN A 770 2.05 -37.66 25.27
CA ASN A 770 0.72 -37.21 24.85
C ASN A 770 0.59 -37.29 23.32
N SER A 771 -0.56 -37.78 22.84
CA SER A 771 -0.86 -37.77 21.40
C SER A 771 -2.21 -37.15 21.10
N VAL A 772 -2.27 -36.46 19.95
CA VAL A 772 -3.49 -35.89 19.38
C VAL A 772 -3.66 -36.47 17.99
N LEU A 773 -4.81 -37.08 17.72
CA LEU A 773 -5.19 -37.49 16.38
C LEU A 773 -6.39 -36.66 15.95
N LEU A 774 -6.23 -35.91 14.87
CA LEU A 774 -7.29 -35.17 14.20
C LEU A 774 -7.45 -35.76 12.80
N THR A 775 -8.59 -36.40 12.54
CA THR A 775 -8.91 -36.88 11.19
C THR A 775 -9.53 -35.79 10.30
N LEU A 776 -9.38 -34.54 10.74
CA LEU A 776 -9.79 -33.35 10.02
C LEU A 776 -8.54 -32.50 9.72
N PRO A 777 -8.37 -32.03 8.47
CA PRO A 777 -7.27 -31.20 8.02
C PRO A 777 -7.45 -29.77 8.53
N ILE A 778 -6.49 -29.26 9.29
CA ILE A 778 -6.55 -27.92 9.89
C ILE A 778 -6.46 -26.84 8.80
N GLU A 779 -5.64 -27.08 7.79
CA GLU A 779 -5.41 -26.24 6.61
C GLU A 779 -6.70 -25.87 5.87
N TYR A 780 -7.69 -26.76 5.86
CA TYR A 780 -8.97 -26.54 5.18
C TYR A 780 -10.07 -25.96 6.07
N LEU A 781 -9.79 -25.68 7.34
CA LEU A 781 -10.75 -25.01 8.23
C LEU A 781 -10.90 -23.53 7.84
N SER A 782 -12.09 -22.97 8.07
CA SER A 782 -12.37 -21.57 7.73
C SER A 782 -12.30 -20.65 8.95
N ASP A 783 -11.53 -19.56 8.83
CA ASP A 783 -11.50 -18.47 9.84
C ASP A 783 -12.48 -17.33 9.51
N GLN A 784 -13.17 -17.40 8.36
CA GLN A 784 -14.03 -16.31 7.87
C GLN A 784 -15.39 -16.23 8.56
N PHE A 785 -15.77 -17.25 9.34
CA PHE A 785 -17.08 -17.32 9.96
C PHE A 785 -17.00 -17.02 11.46
N SER A 786 -17.52 -15.86 11.87
CA SER A 786 -17.53 -15.41 13.27
C SER A 786 -18.27 -16.32 14.28
N THR A 787 -19.07 -17.29 13.81
CA THR A 787 -19.75 -18.28 14.65
C THR A 787 -18.93 -19.55 14.89
N TYR A 788 -17.74 -19.67 14.28
CA TYR A 788 -16.83 -20.80 14.39
C TYR A 788 -15.50 -20.32 14.98
N ASN A 789 -14.75 -21.25 15.57
CA ASN A 789 -13.43 -20.98 16.12
C ASN A 789 -12.39 -20.95 15.01
N THR A 790 -11.33 -20.17 15.23
CA THR A 790 -10.22 -20.05 14.29
C THR A 790 -9.25 -21.22 14.42
N LYS A 791 -8.44 -21.43 13.38
CA LYS A 791 -7.32 -22.38 13.41
C LYS A 791 -6.35 -22.10 14.56
N ASP A 792 -6.07 -20.82 14.85
CA ASP A 792 -5.29 -20.39 16.01
C ASP A 792 -5.79 -21.03 17.31
N THR A 793 -7.11 -21.04 17.50
CA THR A 793 -7.73 -21.61 18.70
C THR A 793 -7.45 -23.11 18.80
N LEU A 794 -7.46 -23.82 17.67
CA LEU A 794 -7.22 -25.26 17.66
C LEU A 794 -5.76 -25.58 17.94
N ILE A 795 -4.83 -24.96 17.20
CA ILE A 795 -3.39 -25.21 17.34
C ILE A 795 -2.90 -24.82 18.75
N MET A 796 -3.30 -23.66 19.28
CA MET A 796 -2.88 -23.28 20.63
C MET A 796 -3.44 -24.20 21.72
N ARG A 797 -4.61 -24.80 21.52
CA ARG A 797 -5.11 -25.84 22.44
C ARG A 797 -4.33 -27.15 22.34
N VAL A 798 -3.77 -27.48 21.18
CA VAL A 798 -2.86 -28.61 21.04
C VAL A 798 -1.56 -28.33 21.80
N VAL A 799 -0.99 -27.12 21.64
CA VAL A 799 0.19 -26.66 22.39
C VAL A 799 -0.07 -26.73 23.91
N ASP A 800 -1.21 -26.22 24.38
CA ASP A 800 -1.61 -26.29 25.80
C ASP A 800 -1.79 -27.74 26.28
N PHE A 801 -2.38 -28.61 25.46
CA PHE A 801 -2.58 -30.02 25.78
C PHE A 801 -1.24 -30.76 25.99
N PHE A 802 -0.22 -30.38 25.21
CA PHE A 802 1.16 -30.85 25.33
C PHE A 802 1.99 -30.15 26.42
N GLY A 803 1.37 -29.25 27.19
CA GLY A 803 1.99 -28.63 28.36
C GLY A 803 2.58 -27.24 28.11
N GLY A 804 2.31 -26.62 26.96
CA GLY A 804 2.88 -25.32 26.58
C GLY A 804 4.35 -25.41 26.17
N ILE A 805 4.93 -24.26 25.81
CA ILE A 805 6.35 -24.16 25.47
C ILE A 805 7.16 -24.16 26.78
N PRO A 806 8.11 -25.10 26.96
CA PRO A 806 8.87 -25.21 28.19
C PRO A 806 9.85 -24.03 28.36
N ILE A 807 10.21 -23.76 29.61
CA ILE A 807 11.34 -22.88 29.93
C ILE A 807 12.62 -23.66 29.65
N VAL A 808 13.52 -23.09 28.85
CA VAL A 808 14.90 -23.56 28.66
C VAL A 808 15.81 -22.81 29.65
N SER A 809 16.91 -23.42 30.09
CA SER A 809 17.81 -22.82 31.09
C SER A 809 19.29 -23.00 30.74
N ALA A 810 20.09 -22.01 31.12
CA ALA A 810 21.53 -22.00 30.96
C ALA A 810 22.11 -23.16 31.76
N GLY A 811 22.86 -24.03 31.09
CA GLY A 811 23.41 -25.22 31.70
C GLY A 811 22.48 -26.44 31.71
N SER A 812 21.33 -26.44 31.01
CA SER A 812 20.69 -27.71 30.59
C SER A 812 21.43 -28.41 29.44
N GLY A 813 22.61 -27.91 29.10
CA GLY A 813 23.50 -28.43 28.07
C GLY A 813 24.67 -29.20 28.69
N CYS A 814 24.83 -30.43 28.21
CA CYS A 814 26.04 -31.26 28.26
C CYS A 814 26.72 -31.46 29.63
N CYS A 815 26.73 -32.71 30.11
CA CYS A 815 27.34 -33.13 31.37
C CYS A 815 26.48 -32.67 32.55
N GLU A 816 25.28 -33.25 32.69
CA GLU A 816 24.45 -33.08 33.88
C GLU A 816 24.52 -34.34 34.75
N GLY A 817 25.30 -34.27 35.83
CA GLY A 817 25.42 -35.36 36.79
C GLY A 817 26.79 -36.02 36.79
N ILE A 818 26.94 -37.17 36.13
CA ILE A 818 28.17 -37.97 36.14
C ILE A 818 28.57 -38.37 34.72
N ARG A 819 29.86 -38.19 34.40
CA ARG A 819 30.41 -38.64 33.12
C ARG A 819 30.20 -40.14 32.93
N GLY A 820 29.86 -40.54 31.71
CA GLY A 820 29.55 -41.92 31.35
C GLY A 820 28.09 -42.34 31.53
N ASP A 821 27.19 -41.42 31.89
CA ASP A 821 25.74 -41.55 31.77
C ASP A 821 25.31 -40.88 30.45
N ILE A 822 25.29 -41.65 29.36
CA ILE A 822 25.23 -41.14 27.97
C ILE A 822 24.10 -41.76 27.14
N ALA A 823 23.31 -42.68 27.70
CA ALA A 823 22.24 -43.39 27.00
C ALA A 823 20.87 -43.24 27.71
N ASP A 824 19.83 -42.89 26.94
CA ASP A 824 18.44 -42.66 27.41
C ASP A 824 18.39 -41.57 28.52
N PRO A 825 17.29 -41.27 29.28
CA PRO A 825 17.28 -40.04 30.05
C PRO A 825 18.40 -40.10 31.08
N MET A 826 19.30 -39.11 31.07
CA MET A 826 20.39 -38.90 32.02
C MET A 826 19.82 -38.88 33.44
N ASP A 827 19.63 -40.08 33.99
CA ASP A 827 18.92 -40.32 35.25
C ASP A 827 19.91 -40.32 36.42
N GLY A 828 21.18 -40.04 36.12
CA GLY A 828 22.31 -40.04 37.01
C GLY A 828 22.85 -41.44 37.28
N ILE A 829 22.53 -42.43 36.44
CA ILE A 829 22.86 -43.85 36.66
C ILE A 829 23.60 -44.43 35.45
N ILE A 830 24.90 -44.64 35.63
CA ILE A 830 25.71 -45.42 34.68
C ILE A 830 25.27 -46.90 34.70
N ASP A 831 24.76 -47.38 33.56
CA ASP A 831 24.36 -48.76 33.33
C ASP A 831 24.86 -49.33 31.98
N ILE A 832 24.33 -50.48 31.57
CA ILE A 832 24.82 -51.17 30.37
C ILE A 832 24.40 -50.51 29.06
N ALA A 833 23.36 -49.68 29.09
CA ALA A 833 22.93 -48.88 27.94
C ALA A 833 24.03 -47.88 27.56
N ASP A 834 24.66 -47.23 28.54
CA ASP A 834 25.76 -46.27 28.31
C ASP A 834 26.95 -46.91 27.64
N LEU A 835 27.34 -48.09 28.14
CA LEU A 835 28.43 -48.84 27.57
C LEU A 835 28.13 -49.28 26.13
N VAL A 836 26.91 -49.74 25.87
CA VAL A 836 26.48 -50.14 24.52
C VAL A 836 26.48 -48.93 23.59
N TYR A 837 26.00 -47.78 24.05
CA TYR A 837 25.99 -46.54 23.29
C TYR A 837 27.40 -46.12 22.89
N LEU A 838 28.35 -46.10 23.85
CA LEU A 838 29.73 -45.70 23.58
C LEU A 838 30.41 -46.66 22.59
N ILE A 839 30.14 -47.97 22.70
CA ILE A 839 30.65 -48.97 21.74
C ILE A 839 30.07 -48.75 20.34
N ASP A 840 28.77 -48.48 20.25
CA ASP A 840 28.06 -48.30 18.98
C ASP A 840 28.52 -47.02 18.27
N TYR A 841 28.72 -45.92 19.01
CA TYR A 841 29.32 -44.68 18.51
C TYR A 841 30.76 -44.90 18.01
N MET A 842 31.60 -45.56 18.81
CA MET A 842 33.04 -45.65 18.52
C MET A 842 33.40 -46.68 17.43
N PHE A 843 32.64 -47.78 17.33
CA PHE A 843 33.04 -48.93 16.51
C PHE A 843 32.00 -49.36 15.48
N LEU A 844 30.77 -48.84 15.54
CA LEU A 844 29.70 -49.11 14.59
C LEU A 844 29.24 -47.80 13.92
N THR A 845 27.99 -47.73 13.46
CA THR A 845 27.38 -46.53 12.87
C THR A 845 26.40 -45.88 13.85
N GLY A 846 26.72 -45.92 15.15
CA GLY A 846 25.90 -45.29 16.19
C GLY A 846 25.94 -43.76 16.09
N PRO A 847 24.92 -43.06 16.63
CA PRO A 847 24.88 -41.60 16.71
C PRO A 847 26.01 -41.05 17.60
N GLU A 848 26.39 -39.80 17.35
CA GLU A 848 27.29 -39.05 18.24
C GLU A 848 26.63 -38.82 19.60
N PRO A 849 27.37 -38.95 20.73
CA PRO A 849 26.82 -38.69 22.07
C PRO A 849 26.14 -37.32 22.14
N PRO A 850 24.97 -37.21 22.80
CA PRO A 850 24.29 -35.93 22.98
C PRO A 850 25.16 -34.89 23.70
N CYS A 851 26.12 -35.37 24.49
CA CYS A 851 27.14 -34.56 25.11
C CYS A 851 28.51 -35.24 25.04
N MET A 852 29.42 -34.65 24.27
CA MET A 852 30.80 -35.15 24.13
C MET A 852 31.58 -35.06 25.44
N THR A 853 31.30 -34.04 26.26
CA THR A 853 31.94 -33.85 27.57
C THR A 853 31.50 -34.90 28.60
N GLU A 854 30.31 -35.45 28.47
CA GLU A 854 29.79 -36.53 29.32
C GLU A 854 30.27 -37.90 28.86
N ALA A 855 30.50 -38.05 27.55
CA ALA A 855 31.11 -39.22 26.95
C ALA A 855 32.64 -39.30 27.11
N ASP A 856 33.32 -38.19 27.44
CA ASP A 856 34.69 -38.17 27.97
C ASP A 856 34.69 -38.67 29.42
N VAL A 857 34.52 -39.99 29.59
CA VAL A 857 34.35 -40.65 30.89
C VAL A 857 35.58 -40.47 31.78
N ASN A 858 36.77 -40.39 31.18
CA ASN A 858 38.03 -40.33 31.92
C ASN A 858 38.40 -38.90 32.38
N ALA A 859 37.75 -37.88 31.81
CA ALA A 859 37.97 -36.46 32.06
C ALA A 859 39.45 -36.03 31.89
N ASP A 860 40.11 -36.49 30.83
CA ASP A 860 41.53 -36.24 30.59
C ASP A 860 41.86 -34.86 30.00
N GLY A 861 40.82 -34.07 29.70
CA GLY A 861 40.93 -32.70 29.20
C GLY A 861 41.27 -32.61 27.71
N SER A 862 41.10 -33.70 26.96
CA SER A 862 41.21 -33.71 25.50
C SER A 862 39.91 -33.29 24.78
N GLU A 863 38.76 -33.33 25.49
CA GLU A 863 37.41 -33.12 24.94
C GLU A 863 37.08 -34.03 23.73
N GLN A 864 37.83 -35.12 23.56
CA GLN A 864 37.63 -36.11 22.51
C GLN A 864 37.35 -37.47 23.12
N VAL A 865 36.23 -38.08 22.72
CA VAL A 865 35.87 -39.43 23.12
C VAL A 865 36.76 -40.44 22.41
N ASP A 866 37.56 -41.19 23.16
CA ASP A 866 38.45 -42.20 22.62
C ASP A 866 38.38 -43.55 23.37
N ILE A 867 39.25 -44.49 22.99
CA ILE A 867 39.19 -45.85 23.54
C ILE A 867 39.51 -45.91 25.03
N SER A 868 40.16 -44.88 25.56
CA SER A 868 40.44 -44.77 26.98
C SER A 868 39.19 -44.46 27.79
N ASP A 869 38.22 -43.71 27.25
CA ASP A 869 36.91 -43.47 27.87
C ASP A 869 36.08 -44.74 27.97
N LEU A 870 36.03 -45.50 26.88
CA LEU A 870 35.38 -46.80 26.87
C LEU A 870 36.01 -47.77 27.87
N LEU A 871 37.35 -47.82 27.92
CA LEU A 871 38.06 -48.66 28.87
C LEU A 871 37.81 -48.21 30.32
N TYR A 872 37.71 -46.91 30.56
CA TYR A 872 37.39 -46.35 31.88
C TYR A 872 35.99 -46.78 32.32
N LEU A 873 35.00 -46.65 31.43
CA LEU A 873 33.61 -47.05 31.69
C LEU A 873 33.50 -48.55 31.98
N ILE A 874 34.17 -49.40 31.19
CA ILE A 874 34.24 -50.85 31.43
C ILE A 874 34.90 -51.16 32.79
N ASP A 875 35.98 -50.45 33.13
CA ASP A 875 36.71 -50.72 34.38
C ASP A 875 35.86 -50.39 35.61
N TYR A 876 35.18 -49.25 35.57
CA TYR A 876 34.22 -48.84 36.59
C TYR A 876 33.08 -49.86 36.73
N MET A 877 32.45 -50.26 35.63
CA MET A 877 31.27 -51.12 35.64
C MET A 877 31.54 -52.58 36.05
N PHE A 878 32.67 -53.17 35.63
CA PHE A 878 32.87 -54.63 35.72
C PHE A 878 34.06 -55.06 36.57
N THR A 879 35.06 -54.20 36.77
CA THR A 879 36.31 -54.57 37.47
C THR A 879 36.60 -53.75 38.72
N GLY A 880 35.70 -52.84 39.09
CA GLY A 880 35.76 -52.07 40.33
C GLY A 880 36.69 -50.85 40.27
N GLY A 881 36.79 -50.24 39.09
CA GLY A 881 37.48 -48.98 38.83
C GLY A 881 36.90 -47.80 39.63
N SER A 882 37.56 -46.64 39.56
CA SER A 882 37.05 -45.43 40.22
C SER A 882 35.78 -44.94 39.53
N PRO A 883 34.82 -44.35 40.27
CA PRO A 883 33.65 -43.72 39.65
C PRO A 883 34.10 -42.58 38.74
N PRO A 884 33.48 -42.39 37.57
CA PRO A 884 33.74 -41.25 36.71
C PRO A 884 33.54 -39.92 37.44
N ALA A 885 34.20 -38.88 36.94
CA ALA A 885 34.09 -37.56 37.53
C ALA A 885 32.64 -37.05 37.40
N ALA A 886 32.19 -36.34 38.44
CA ALA A 886 30.99 -35.52 38.32
C ALA A 886 31.23 -34.47 37.23
N CYS A 887 30.17 -34.18 36.49
CA CYS A 887 30.17 -33.07 35.57
C CYS A 887 30.38 -31.74 36.30
N GLN A 888 31.13 -30.82 35.70
CA GLN A 888 31.58 -29.56 36.33
C GLN A 888 30.96 -28.35 35.66
#